data_AF-A0A1R3GQ23-F1
#
_entry.id   AF-A0A1R3GQ23-F1
#
_cell.length_a   1.000
_cell.length_b   1.000
_cell.length_c   1.000
_cell.angle_alpha   90.00
_cell.angle_beta   90.00
_cell.angle_gamma   90.00
#
_symmetry.space_group_name_H-M   'P 1'
#
loop_
_entity.id
_entity.type
_entity.pdbx_description
1 polymer ?
#
loop_
_entity_poly.entity_id
_entity_poly.type
_entity_poly.pdbx_seq_one_letter_code
_entity_poly.pdbx_strand_id
1 'polypeptide(L)'
;MAEPSSSLSSSKDELIQLIKRLGTFLALKMSNLFSISLQKLDPRSVGAIAGLAVAIIFTYRLMRSPATPPRRQPKRQAPTTSTSATSAQSSSTLMPSGVCSSSEDSRAQNVVDEFFQPVKPTLGQIVRQKLSEGRKVTCRLLGVILEESSPEELQIKATVKSSVLDVLLEITKFCDLYLMERVIDDESEKNVLLALENAGIFTSGGLVKDKVLFCSTENGRTSFVRQLEPDWHIDTNPEIVSQLAEYFEQLISKRQCHGITVKQNGEFGKGVFAETDFEEEQLILKDQMLLGAQHSSNKIDCLVCSYCFQFIGSIEQQIGRKLYLKRLGVSPHSGCQNDSSDEDEDEDEHFVQNHHNSENGASSSSIGTVPLPKMAVESLMNGEMSLPYSEKFPLPSVVSCPGRCEEPFYCSKSCAEADWESFHSLLCPGEKTKSQSREALLKFIQHANETNDIFLLAAKAISFTILRYRKLKASLVTEHEKSTVPSTLGTSNLSLLLDAWKPISIGHKRRWWDCVSLPDDIDASDEAAFRMQMRELAFTSLQLLKEAIFDKECEPLFSLEIYGHIIGMFELNNLDLVVASPVEDYFIYIDDLPNPQKKEAENITRPYLDALGEDYSVCCEGTAFYPLQSCMNHSCCPNAKAFKREEDRDGQATIIAVRPVCKREEINISYIDEDLPFEERQALLADYGFRCRCPRCLEEEP
;
A
#
# COMPACT_ATOMS: atom_id res chain seq x y z
N MET A 1 -41.44 43.10 30.84
CA MET A 1 -42.26 42.07 30.19
C MET A 1 -42.04 42.17 28.69
N ALA A 2 -41.51 41.12 28.07
CA ALA A 2 -41.48 40.89 26.63
C ALA A 2 -41.24 39.39 26.43
N GLU A 3 -42.05 38.72 25.63
CA GLU A 3 -41.87 37.30 25.30
C GLU A 3 -41.21 37.15 23.92
N PRO A 4 -40.29 36.21 23.71
CA PRO A 4 -39.78 35.87 22.39
C PRO A 4 -40.75 34.94 21.64
N SER A 5 -40.82 35.08 20.32
CA SER A 5 -41.79 34.41 19.45
C SER A 5 -41.29 33.09 18.86
N SER A 6 -42.17 32.41 18.11
CA SER A 6 -42.03 31.02 17.67
C SER A 6 -41.04 30.78 16.53
N SER A 7 -40.07 29.89 16.74
CA SER A 7 -39.26 29.24 15.69
C SER A 7 -39.25 27.70 15.76
N LEU A 8 -39.86 27.10 16.78
CA LEU A 8 -39.62 25.70 17.20
C LEU A 8 -40.54 24.64 16.57
N SER A 9 -41.32 24.98 15.52
CA SER A 9 -42.32 24.09 14.90
C SER A 9 -41.86 23.46 13.59
N SER A 10 -41.41 24.24 12.60
CA SER A 10 -41.07 23.71 11.25
C SER A 10 -40.00 22.62 11.29
N SER A 11 -38.94 22.83 12.08
CA SER A 11 -37.85 21.87 12.28
C SER A 11 -38.33 20.47 12.71
N LYS A 12 -39.46 20.37 13.44
CA LYS A 12 -40.02 19.08 13.84
C LYS A 12 -40.75 18.37 12.71
N ASP A 13 -41.49 19.10 11.88
CA ASP A 13 -42.16 18.52 10.71
C ASP A 13 -41.16 18.14 9.62
N GLU A 14 -40.09 18.93 9.43
CA GLU A 14 -38.94 18.59 8.59
C GLU A 14 -38.23 17.32 9.09
N LEU A 15 -37.94 17.23 10.39
CA LEU A 15 -37.36 16.03 11.00
C LEU A 15 -38.26 14.80 10.84
N ILE A 16 -39.58 14.95 10.98
CA ILE A 16 -40.55 13.86 10.77
C ILE A 16 -40.62 13.46 9.29
N GLN A 17 -40.50 14.38 8.33
CA GLN A 17 -40.36 14.03 6.92
C GLN A 17 -39.02 13.36 6.60
N LEU A 18 -37.92 13.80 7.22
CA LEU A 18 -36.60 13.20 7.07
C LEU A 18 -36.58 11.76 7.60
N ILE A 19 -37.14 11.52 8.79
CA ILE A 19 -37.29 10.18 9.38
C ILE A 19 -38.19 9.30 8.51
N LYS A 20 -39.28 9.84 7.93
CA LYS A 20 -40.11 9.09 6.96
C LYS A 20 -39.33 8.75 5.69
N ARG A 21 -38.53 9.67 5.13
CA ARG A 21 -37.67 9.39 3.96
C ARG A 21 -36.61 8.33 4.29
N LEU A 22 -35.91 8.45 5.42
CA LEU A 22 -34.88 7.52 5.86
C LEU A 22 -35.46 6.13 6.15
N GLY A 23 -36.62 6.05 6.80
CA GLY A 23 -37.37 4.80 6.99
C GLY A 23 -37.84 4.18 5.67
N THR A 24 -38.21 4.99 4.68
CA THR A 24 -38.56 4.49 3.33
C THR A 24 -37.32 3.97 2.59
N PHE A 25 -36.19 4.65 2.70
CA PHE A 25 -34.90 4.24 2.12
C PHE A 25 -34.39 2.92 2.73
N LEU A 26 -34.44 2.79 4.05
CA LEU A 26 -34.14 1.55 4.76
C LEU A 26 -35.12 0.43 4.38
N ALA A 27 -36.42 0.72 4.29
CA ALA A 27 -37.41 -0.26 3.85
C ALA A 27 -37.16 -0.76 2.42
N LEU A 28 -36.77 0.12 1.48
CA LEU A 28 -36.44 -0.25 0.09
C LEU A 28 -35.13 -1.06 -0.02
N LYS A 29 -34.10 -0.72 0.76
CA LYS A 29 -32.84 -1.48 0.78
C LYS A 29 -33.02 -2.86 1.44
N MET A 30 -33.90 -2.96 2.43
CA MET A 30 -34.20 -4.22 3.13
C MET A 30 -35.23 -5.10 2.40
N SER A 31 -36.21 -4.53 1.68
CA SER A 31 -37.24 -5.30 0.97
C SER A 31 -36.68 -6.21 -0.11
N ASN A 32 -35.53 -5.83 -0.69
CA ASN A 32 -34.84 -6.59 -1.71
C ASN A 32 -33.90 -7.67 -1.14
N LEU A 33 -33.66 -7.71 0.18
CA LEU A 33 -32.73 -8.64 0.81
C LEU A 33 -33.43 -9.83 1.47
N PHE A 34 -34.32 -9.63 2.46
CA PHE A 34 -35.02 -10.76 3.10
C PHE A 34 -36.44 -10.45 3.59
N SER A 35 -37.38 -11.32 3.22
CA SER A 35 -38.72 -11.38 3.80
C SER A 35 -38.82 -12.47 4.86
N ILE A 36 -38.47 -12.18 6.12
CA ILE A 36 -38.82 -13.00 7.31
C ILE A 36 -38.80 -12.16 8.60
N SER A 37 -39.57 -12.61 9.60
CA SER A 37 -40.07 -11.84 10.76
C SER A 37 -39.03 -11.13 11.65
N LEU A 38 -39.17 -9.81 11.80
CA LEU A 38 -38.36 -8.92 12.65
C LEU A 38 -38.93 -8.86 14.10
N GLN A 39 -38.96 -10.01 14.79
CA GLN A 39 -39.74 -10.19 16.04
C GLN A 39 -38.95 -10.49 17.32
N LYS A 40 -37.60 -10.48 17.31
CA LYS A 40 -36.77 -10.82 18.49
C LYS A 40 -35.54 -9.93 18.68
N LEU A 41 -35.74 -8.63 18.88
CA LEU A 41 -34.71 -7.70 19.40
C LEU A 41 -35.28 -6.92 20.58
N ASP A 42 -34.50 -6.80 21.67
CA ASP A 42 -34.91 -6.09 22.88
C ASP A 42 -34.84 -4.56 22.64
N PRO A 43 -35.93 -3.79 22.85
CA PRO A 43 -35.95 -2.36 22.56
C PRO A 43 -34.92 -1.54 23.37
N ARG A 44 -34.38 -2.07 24.48
CA ARG A 44 -33.33 -1.39 25.26
C ARG A 44 -31.96 -1.41 24.59
N SER A 45 -31.66 -2.42 23.77
CA SER A 45 -30.42 -2.49 23.00
C SER A 45 -30.44 -1.50 21.83
N VAL A 46 -31.56 -1.46 21.08
CA VAL A 46 -31.74 -0.58 19.92
C VAL A 46 -31.63 0.90 20.32
N GLY A 47 -32.17 1.28 21.49
CA GLY A 47 -32.06 2.65 22.00
C GLY A 47 -30.62 3.10 22.30
N ALA A 48 -29.75 2.20 22.77
CA ALA A 48 -28.35 2.52 23.04
C ALA A 48 -27.54 2.70 21.74
N ILE A 49 -27.74 1.80 20.77
CA ILE A 49 -27.06 1.85 19.47
C ILE A 49 -27.52 3.06 18.66
N ALA A 50 -28.82 3.35 18.63
CA ALA A 50 -29.36 4.55 17.99
C ALA A 50 -28.90 5.83 18.70
N GLY A 51 -28.81 5.84 20.03
CA GLY A 51 -28.28 6.96 20.81
C GLY A 51 -26.81 7.25 20.48
N LEU A 52 -25.97 6.20 20.39
CA LEU A 52 -24.56 6.32 20.01
C LEU A 52 -24.41 6.84 18.57
N ALA A 53 -25.15 6.27 17.62
CA ALA A 53 -25.13 6.71 16.22
C ALA A 53 -25.60 8.17 16.07
N VAL A 54 -26.66 8.59 16.76
CA VAL A 54 -27.13 9.99 16.74
C VAL A 54 -26.12 10.93 17.40
N ALA A 55 -25.46 10.51 18.49
CA ALA A 55 -24.40 11.30 19.12
C ALA A 55 -23.21 11.53 18.19
N ILE A 56 -22.71 10.46 17.55
CA ILE A 56 -21.62 10.52 16.55
C ILE A 56 -22.00 11.41 15.37
N ILE A 57 -23.23 11.29 14.85
CA ILE A 57 -23.70 12.13 13.73
C ILE A 57 -23.83 13.61 14.15
N PHE A 58 -24.18 13.90 15.41
CA PHE A 58 -24.28 15.27 15.90
C PHE A 58 -22.91 15.91 16.18
N THR A 59 -21.93 15.20 16.72
CA THR A 59 -20.56 15.73 16.84
C THR A 59 -19.92 15.91 15.46
N TYR A 60 -20.07 14.93 14.56
CA TYR A 60 -19.60 15.02 13.17
C TYR A 60 -20.20 16.22 12.41
N ARG A 61 -21.49 16.55 12.64
CA ARG A 61 -22.13 17.74 12.04
C ARG A 61 -21.82 19.08 12.70
N LEU A 62 -21.18 19.09 13.87
CA LEU A 62 -20.80 20.33 14.56
C LEU A 62 -19.35 20.76 14.29
N MET A 63 -18.54 19.95 13.59
CA MET A 63 -17.09 20.18 13.46
C MET A 63 -16.54 20.18 12.01
N ARG A 64 -17.34 20.55 11.00
CA ARG A 64 -16.84 21.02 9.69
C ARG A 64 -17.66 22.22 9.20
N SER A 65 -17.10 23.17 8.45
CA SER A 65 -15.82 23.17 7.72
C SER A 65 -14.91 24.36 8.13
N PRO A 66 -13.63 24.45 7.69
CA PRO A 66 -13.30 24.74 6.29
C PRO A 66 -12.48 23.64 5.57
N ALA A 67 -12.02 23.97 4.36
CA ALA A 67 -11.62 23.12 3.24
C ALA A 67 -10.47 22.10 3.44
N THR A 68 -10.49 21.06 2.61
CA THR A 68 -9.34 20.18 2.29
C THR A 68 -8.58 20.75 1.08
N PRO A 69 -7.23 20.70 1.01
CA PRO A 69 -6.49 21.13 -0.18
C PRO A 69 -6.71 20.18 -1.38
N PRO A 70 -6.64 20.69 -2.63
CA PRO A 70 -6.95 19.89 -3.82
C PRO A 70 -5.77 19.05 -4.31
N ARG A 71 -5.89 17.71 -4.26
CA ARG A 71 -5.02 16.81 -5.04
C ARG A 71 -5.27 17.04 -6.54
N ARG A 72 -4.26 17.57 -7.25
CA ARG A 72 -4.32 17.74 -8.71
C ARG A 72 -3.82 16.49 -9.43
N GLN A 73 -4.51 16.10 -10.50
CA GLN A 73 -4.03 15.05 -11.42
C GLN A 73 -2.90 15.60 -12.30
N PRO A 74 -1.85 14.81 -12.62
CA PRO A 74 -0.82 15.21 -13.58
C PRO A 74 -1.40 15.44 -14.98
N LYS A 75 -1.23 16.63 -15.55
CA LYS A 75 -1.66 16.94 -16.92
C LYS A 75 -0.77 16.21 -17.94
N ARG A 76 -1.37 15.27 -18.69
CA ARG A 76 -0.74 14.55 -19.81
C ARG A 76 -0.31 15.55 -20.88
N GLN A 77 1.00 15.75 -21.07
CA GLN A 77 1.54 16.59 -22.15
C GLN A 77 1.57 15.82 -23.48
N ALA A 78 1.23 16.50 -24.57
CA ALA A 78 1.34 15.98 -25.93
C ALA A 78 2.72 16.35 -26.54
N PRO A 79 3.28 15.55 -27.46
CA PRO A 79 4.65 15.73 -27.94
C PRO A 79 4.81 16.96 -28.84
N THR A 80 5.83 17.77 -28.57
CA THR A 80 6.27 18.88 -29.43
C THR A 80 7.49 18.52 -30.27
N THR A 81 7.60 19.13 -31.44
CA THR A 81 8.54 18.74 -32.49
C THR A 81 9.88 19.46 -32.43
N SER A 82 10.90 18.82 -33.00
CA SER A 82 12.29 19.28 -33.01
C SER A 82 12.54 20.63 -33.67
N THR A 83 13.49 21.41 -33.15
CA THR A 83 14.31 22.32 -33.97
C THR A 83 15.73 22.44 -33.39
N SER A 84 16.71 22.77 -34.23
CA SER A 84 18.14 22.62 -33.93
C SER A 84 18.88 23.94 -33.75
N ALA A 85 19.84 23.98 -32.83
CA ALA A 85 20.92 24.97 -32.79
C ALA A 85 22.25 24.28 -32.44
N THR A 86 23.38 24.77 -32.95
CA THR A 86 24.66 24.02 -32.97
C THR A 86 25.87 24.86 -32.57
N SER A 87 26.91 24.17 -32.10
CA SER A 87 28.29 24.65 -31.89
C SER A 87 28.50 25.63 -30.71
N ALA A 88 29.71 25.78 -30.15
CA ALA A 88 31.02 25.36 -30.65
C ALA A 88 31.95 24.71 -29.60
N GLN A 89 33.02 24.08 -30.10
CA GLN A 89 34.03 23.35 -29.35
C GLN A 89 35.19 24.27 -28.90
N SER A 90 35.94 23.85 -27.86
CA SER A 90 37.41 23.73 -27.91
C SER A 90 37.94 23.05 -26.64
N SER A 91 39.25 22.79 -26.56
CA SER A 91 39.79 21.70 -25.74
C SER A 91 41.03 22.05 -24.92
N SER A 92 41.44 21.08 -24.09
CA SER A 92 42.81 20.73 -23.71
C SER A 92 43.59 21.54 -22.64
N THR A 93 43.61 20.96 -21.43
CA THR A 93 44.78 20.42 -20.69
C THR A 93 45.93 21.33 -20.17
N LEU A 94 46.48 20.86 -19.03
CA LEU A 94 47.85 20.97 -18.49
C LEU A 94 48.19 22.07 -17.46
N MET A 95 48.90 21.60 -16.43
CA MET A 95 49.51 22.35 -15.31
C MET A 95 50.94 22.82 -15.66
N PRO A 96 51.47 23.82 -14.93
CA PRO A 96 52.90 23.93 -14.64
C PRO A 96 53.23 23.88 -13.14
N SER A 97 54.51 23.72 -12.79
CA SER A 97 55.01 23.53 -11.41
C SER A 97 56.34 24.26 -11.12
N GLY A 98 56.62 24.56 -9.85
CA GLY A 98 57.91 25.08 -9.32
C GLY A 98 57.73 26.15 -8.23
N VAL A 99 58.19 26.03 -6.96
CA VAL A 99 59.57 25.82 -6.40
C VAL A 99 60.40 27.12 -6.44
N CYS A 100 61.00 27.68 -5.37
CA CYS A 100 61.09 27.42 -3.89
C CYS A 100 61.80 28.66 -3.23
N SER A 101 62.05 28.88 -1.92
CA SER A 101 61.66 28.31 -0.59
C SER A 101 62.34 29.15 0.52
N SER A 102 61.81 29.25 1.76
CA SER A 102 62.51 29.98 2.86
C SER A 102 62.32 29.44 4.31
N SER A 103 63.00 28.34 4.62
CA SER A 103 63.81 28.09 5.85
C SER A 103 63.32 28.34 7.31
N GLU A 104 62.15 28.88 7.64
CA GLU A 104 61.79 29.17 9.07
C GLU A 104 60.72 28.26 9.71
N ASP A 105 59.96 27.47 8.94
CA ASP A 105 58.81 26.68 9.46
C ASP A 105 59.15 25.47 10.35
N SER A 106 60.42 25.09 10.52
CA SER A 106 60.79 23.85 11.22
C SER A 106 60.37 23.80 12.70
N ARG A 107 59.95 24.93 13.28
CA ARG A 107 59.41 24.99 14.65
C ARG A 107 57.88 25.06 14.70
N ALA A 108 57.22 25.46 13.62
CA ALA A 108 55.76 25.40 13.48
C ALA A 108 55.32 23.96 13.12
N GLN A 109 56.02 23.31 12.19
CA GLN A 109 55.67 21.97 11.71
C GLN A 109 55.61 20.93 12.86
N ASN A 110 56.57 20.98 13.79
CA ASN A 110 56.58 20.07 14.95
C ASN A 110 55.37 20.25 15.90
N VAL A 111 54.68 21.39 15.89
CA VAL A 111 53.44 21.61 16.67
C VAL A 111 52.21 21.16 15.88
N VAL A 112 52.24 21.28 14.55
CA VAL A 112 51.18 20.78 13.65
C VAL A 112 51.17 19.25 13.62
N ASP A 113 52.33 18.61 13.51
CA ASP A 113 52.45 17.14 13.46
C ASP A 113 52.06 16.46 14.79
N GLU A 114 52.14 17.18 15.92
CA GLU A 114 51.63 16.73 17.22
C GLU A 114 50.10 16.88 17.32
N PHE A 115 49.51 17.84 16.60
CA PHE A 115 48.06 18.07 16.51
C PHE A 115 47.33 17.12 15.54
N PHE A 116 48.02 16.63 14.51
CA PHE A 116 47.44 15.81 13.43
C PHE A 116 47.89 14.35 13.44
N GLN A 117 48.24 13.78 14.60
CA GLN A 117 48.26 12.33 14.71
C GLN A 117 46.85 11.76 14.44
N PRO A 118 46.70 10.71 13.62
CA PRO A 118 45.40 10.11 13.37
C PRO A 118 44.88 9.46 14.65
N VAL A 119 44.00 10.17 15.35
CA VAL A 119 43.34 9.71 16.58
C VAL A 119 42.68 8.38 16.27
N LYS A 120 43.17 7.30 16.90
CA LYS A 120 42.55 5.97 16.76
C LYS A 120 41.08 6.11 17.17
N PRO A 121 40.11 5.81 16.29
CA PRO A 121 38.71 6.04 16.59
C PRO A 121 38.32 5.24 17.84
N THR A 122 37.55 5.88 18.72
CA THR A 122 37.04 5.23 19.93
C THR A 122 36.13 4.06 19.55
N LEU A 123 35.90 3.12 20.49
CA LEU A 123 35.02 1.99 20.21
C LEU A 123 33.63 2.45 19.73
N GLY A 124 33.08 3.53 20.29
CA GLY A 124 31.83 4.14 19.84
C GLY A 124 31.89 4.72 18.43
N GLN A 125 33.00 5.34 18.03
CA GLN A 125 33.20 5.79 16.65
C GLN A 125 33.30 4.61 15.68
N ILE A 126 34.04 3.55 16.05
CA ILE A 126 34.13 2.32 15.25
C ILE A 126 32.77 1.65 15.10
N VAL A 127 32.01 1.50 16.20
CA VAL A 127 30.68 0.87 16.21
C VAL A 127 29.70 1.64 15.34
N ARG A 128 29.58 2.97 15.50
CA ARG A 128 28.71 3.79 14.64
C ARG A 128 29.11 3.73 13.16
N GLN A 129 30.41 3.80 12.86
CA GLN A 129 30.92 3.72 11.49
C GLN A 129 30.70 2.33 10.86
N LYS A 130 30.73 1.27 11.66
CA LYS A 130 30.53 -0.12 11.18
C LYS A 130 29.07 -0.54 11.06
N LEU A 131 28.18 0.09 11.82
CA LEU A 131 26.73 -0.13 11.75
C LEU A 131 25.99 0.95 10.94
N SER A 132 26.70 1.90 10.32
CA SER A 132 26.12 2.96 9.46
C SER A 132 24.93 3.71 10.08
N GLU A 133 25.03 4.05 11.38
CA GLU A 133 23.94 4.67 12.16
C GLU A 133 22.63 3.84 12.27
N GLY A 134 22.68 2.54 11.96
CA GLY A 134 21.55 1.62 12.01
C GLY A 134 20.82 1.63 13.36
N ARG A 135 19.50 1.78 13.32
CA ARG A 135 18.63 2.03 14.48
C ARG A 135 18.35 0.76 15.27
N LYS A 136 18.39 -0.42 14.66
CA LYS A 136 18.03 -1.71 15.29
C LYS A 136 18.95 -2.84 14.84
N VAL A 137 19.40 -3.66 15.79
CA VAL A 137 20.34 -4.76 15.57
C VAL A 137 19.78 -6.05 16.17
N THR A 138 19.92 -7.18 15.47
CA THR A 138 19.73 -8.51 16.06
C THR A 138 21.04 -9.28 16.09
N CYS A 139 21.28 -9.99 17.19
CA CYS A 139 22.50 -10.78 17.36
C CYS A 139 22.20 -12.18 17.91
N ARG A 140 22.80 -13.19 17.29
CA ARG A 140 22.88 -14.55 17.85
C ARG A 140 23.67 -14.53 19.16
N LEU A 141 23.35 -15.43 20.09
CA LEU A 141 24.12 -15.62 21.32
C LEU A 141 25.28 -16.63 21.14
N LEU A 142 25.00 -17.88 20.76
CA LEU A 142 26.01 -18.93 20.54
C LEU A 142 27.04 -18.54 19.48
N GLY A 143 28.32 -18.82 19.76
CA GLY A 143 29.43 -18.50 18.87
C GLY A 143 29.77 -17.00 18.74
N VAL A 144 28.84 -16.08 18.99
CA VAL A 144 29.05 -14.62 18.90
C VAL A 144 29.27 -14.01 20.29
N ILE A 145 28.25 -14.06 21.16
CA ILE A 145 28.26 -13.46 22.49
C ILE A 145 28.69 -14.47 23.57
N LEU A 146 28.25 -15.71 23.43
CA LEU A 146 28.59 -16.82 24.32
C LEU A 146 29.84 -17.55 23.82
N GLU A 147 30.59 -18.15 24.75
CA GLU A 147 31.67 -19.08 24.45
C GLU A 147 31.14 -20.38 23.86
N GLU A 148 29.98 -20.82 24.33
CA GLU A 148 29.25 -21.99 23.85
C GLU A 148 28.91 -21.88 22.36
N SER A 149 28.90 -23.04 21.70
CA SER A 149 28.82 -23.24 20.27
C SER A 149 27.60 -24.05 19.84
N SER A 150 26.99 -24.84 20.74
CA SER A 150 25.76 -25.60 20.47
C SER A 150 24.68 -25.42 21.57
N PRO A 151 23.39 -25.57 21.25
CA PRO A 151 22.30 -25.47 22.23
C PRO A 151 22.37 -26.49 23.38
N GLU A 152 23.01 -27.63 23.15
CA GLU A 152 23.20 -28.70 24.14
C GLU A 152 24.19 -28.27 25.25
N GLU A 153 25.14 -27.38 24.95
CA GLU A 153 26.08 -26.85 25.94
C GLU A 153 25.39 -25.91 26.95
N LEU A 154 24.33 -25.20 26.50
CA LEU A 154 23.53 -24.28 27.32
C LEU A 154 22.75 -24.97 28.46
N GLN A 155 22.49 -26.27 28.33
CA GLN A 155 21.89 -27.09 29.39
C GLN A 155 22.84 -27.26 30.60
N ILE A 156 24.15 -27.07 30.38
CA ILE A 156 25.19 -27.20 31.41
C ILE A 156 25.60 -25.82 31.95
N LYS A 157 25.87 -24.86 31.07
CA LYS A 157 26.23 -23.48 31.41
C LYS A 157 26.09 -22.53 30.21
N ALA A 158 26.02 -21.24 30.48
CA ALA A 158 26.26 -20.19 29.48
C ALA A 158 27.36 -19.26 29.98
N THR A 159 28.26 -18.83 29.09
CA THR A 159 29.46 -18.03 29.45
C THR A 159 29.62 -16.88 28.47
N VAL A 160 29.47 -15.64 28.93
CA VAL A 160 29.63 -14.45 28.07
C VAL A 160 31.10 -14.19 27.78
N LYS A 161 31.45 -14.03 26.50
CA LYS A 161 32.79 -13.64 26.05
C LYS A 161 33.16 -12.24 26.55
N SER A 162 34.20 -12.14 27.37
CA SER A 162 34.71 -10.84 27.84
C SER A 162 35.13 -9.91 26.70
N SER A 163 35.63 -10.46 25.58
CA SER A 163 36.10 -9.71 24.41
C SER A 163 35.01 -9.02 23.58
N VAL A 164 33.73 -9.32 23.79
CA VAL A 164 32.62 -8.68 23.06
C VAL A 164 31.75 -7.78 23.95
N LEU A 165 31.93 -7.83 25.27
CA LEU A 165 31.10 -7.10 26.23
C LEU A 165 31.13 -5.59 26.01
N ASP A 166 32.33 -5.01 25.85
CA ASP A 166 32.50 -3.57 25.57
C ASP A 166 31.83 -3.16 24.25
N VAL A 167 31.89 -4.03 23.24
CA VAL A 167 31.27 -3.79 21.92
C VAL A 167 29.74 -3.83 22.05
N LEU A 168 29.20 -4.81 22.76
CA LEU A 168 27.77 -4.97 22.99
C LEU A 168 27.19 -3.78 23.77
N LEU A 169 27.88 -3.38 24.85
CA LEU A 169 27.51 -2.22 25.66
C LEU A 169 27.59 -0.91 24.86
N GLU A 170 28.50 -0.80 23.88
CA GLU A 170 28.57 0.36 23.00
C GLU A 170 27.46 0.37 21.94
N ILE A 171 27.07 -0.79 21.40
CA ILE A 171 25.92 -0.94 20.49
C ILE A 171 24.63 -0.49 21.20
N THR A 172 24.39 -0.94 22.45
CA THR A 172 23.18 -0.60 23.21
C THR A 172 23.01 0.90 23.56
N LYS A 173 24.00 1.75 23.28
CA LYS A 173 23.90 3.21 23.46
C LYS A 173 23.29 3.94 22.26
N PHE A 174 23.29 3.31 21.08
CA PHE A 174 22.92 3.94 19.81
C PHE A 174 21.92 3.10 18.99
N CYS A 175 21.87 1.79 19.23
CA CYS A 175 21.03 0.85 18.50
C CYS A 175 20.07 0.12 19.43
N ASP A 176 18.84 -0.09 18.98
CA ASP A 176 17.87 -0.98 19.60
C ASP A 176 18.30 -2.44 19.40
N LEU A 177 18.96 -3.01 20.40
CA LEU A 177 19.55 -4.33 20.34
C LEU A 177 18.57 -5.42 20.80
N TYR A 178 18.46 -6.47 20.01
CA TYR A 178 17.78 -7.72 20.35
C TYR A 178 18.79 -8.88 20.31
N LEU A 179 18.82 -9.67 21.37
CA LEU A 179 19.60 -10.91 21.44
C LEU A 179 18.68 -12.10 21.18
N MET A 180 19.18 -13.16 20.57
CA MET A 180 18.32 -14.30 20.21
C MET A 180 19.07 -15.62 20.10
N GLU A 181 18.43 -16.72 20.50
CA GLU A 181 19.03 -18.05 20.39
C GLU A 181 18.02 -19.20 20.28
N ARG A 182 18.51 -20.32 19.73
CA ARG A 182 17.90 -21.63 19.84
C ARG A 182 18.30 -22.30 21.16
N VAL A 183 17.34 -22.58 22.02
CA VAL A 183 17.46 -23.38 23.25
C VAL A 183 16.79 -24.75 23.08
N ILE A 184 17.03 -25.66 24.03
CA ILE A 184 16.40 -26.98 24.09
C ILE A 184 15.31 -27.02 25.17
N ASP A 185 15.46 -26.24 26.25
CA ASP A 185 14.57 -26.20 27.41
C ASP A 185 14.62 -24.86 28.15
N ASP A 186 13.63 -24.63 29.02
CA ASP A 186 13.48 -23.45 29.88
C ASP A 186 14.67 -23.25 30.85
N GLU A 187 15.46 -24.28 31.15
CA GLU A 187 16.63 -24.17 32.04
C GLU A 187 17.81 -23.54 31.30
N SER A 188 17.98 -23.87 30.01
CA SER A 188 18.90 -23.21 29.10
C SER A 188 18.61 -21.72 28.96
N GLU A 189 17.33 -21.31 28.92
CA GLU A 189 16.92 -19.90 28.91
C GLU A 189 17.37 -19.17 30.19
N LYS A 190 17.15 -19.78 31.37
CA LYS A 190 17.60 -19.25 32.67
C LYS A 190 19.11 -19.15 32.74
N ASN A 191 19.84 -20.17 32.27
CA ASN A 191 21.30 -20.18 32.23
C ASN A 191 21.83 -19.00 31.40
N VAL A 192 21.26 -18.76 30.22
CA VAL A 192 21.62 -17.62 29.36
C VAL A 192 21.27 -16.28 30.03
N LEU A 193 20.05 -16.10 30.53
CA LEU A 193 19.63 -14.85 31.17
C LEU A 193 20.50 -14.53 32.40
N LEU A 194 20.82 -15.53 33.22
CA LEU A 194 21.70 -15.39 34.38
C LEU A 194 23.15 -15.08 33.97
N ALA A 195 23.66 -15.65 32.88
CA ALA A 195 24.99 -15.31 32.35
C ALA A 195 25.07 -13.87 31.84
N LEU A 196 24.03 -13.40 31.12
CA LEU A 196 23.94 -12.01 30.64
C LEU A 196 23.80 -11.00 31.80
N GLU A 197 23.06 -11.38 32.85
CA GLU A 197 22.90 -10.59 34.08
C GLU A 197 24.19 -10.50 34.91
N ASN A 198 24.88 -11.63 35.10
CA ASN A 198 26.19 -11.67 35.77
C ASN A 198 27.29 -10.94 34.98
N ALA A 199 27.18 -10.88 33.64
CA ALA A 199 28.04 -10.05 32.79
C ALA A 199 27.67 -8.55 32.82
N GLY A 200 26.62 -8.17 33.56
CA GLY A 200 26.20 -6.77 33.74
C GLY A 200 25.47 -6.15 32.55
N ILE A 201 25.11 -6.92 31.52
CA ILE A 201 24.59 -6.38 30.25
C ILE A 201 23.28 -5.59 30.43
N PHE A 202 22.42 -6.00 31.38
CA PHE A 202 21.17 -5.29 31.69
C PHE A 202 21.35 -4.04 32.57
N THR A 203 22.56 -3.74 33.07
CA THR A 203 22.79 -2.63 34.02
C THR A 203 22.89 -1.26 33.37
N SER A 204 23.19 -1.21 32.07
CA SER A 204 23.33 0.04 31.29
C SER A 204 21.99 0.62 30.80
N GLY A 205 20.87 -0.09 31.00
CA GLY A 205 19.53 0.32 30.55
C GLY A 205 19.25 0.17 29.05
N GLY A 206 20.27 0.03 28.20
CA GLY A 206 20.13 -0.09 26.75
C GLY A 206 19.67 -1.49 26.26
N LEU A 207 19.79 -2.53 27.09
CA LEU A 207 19.16 -3.84 26.86
C LEU A 207 18.32 -4.23 28.08
N VAL A 208 17.13 -4.79 27.84
CA VAL A 208 16.24 -5.36 28.85
C VAL A 208 16.01 -6.85 28.58
N LYS A 209 15.62 -7.62 29.61
CA LYS A 209 15.44 -9.08 29.49
C LYS A 209 14.43 -9.47 28.41
N ASP A 210 13.39 -8.67 28.23
CA ASP A 210 12.33 -8.87 27.21
C ASP A 210 12.83 -8.75 25.75
N LYS A 211 14.06 -8.26 25.53
CA LYS A 211 14.74 -8.22 24.22
C LYS A 211 15.72 -9.38 24.01
N VAL A 212 15.73 -10.38 24.90
CA VAL A 212 16.45 -11.64 24.75
C VAL A 212 15.44 -12.73 24.37
N LEU A 213 15.40 -13.09 23.09
CA LEU A 213 14.35 -13.91 22.48
C LEU A 213 14.79 -15.36 22.28
N PHE A 214 14.08 -16.29 22.92
CA PHE A 214 14.36 -17.71 22.86
C PHE A 214 13.41 -18.46 21.92
N CYS A 215 13.91 -19.51 21.29
CA CYS A 215 13.13 -20.39 20.41
C CYS A 215 13.69 -21.83 20.43
N SER A 216 12.89 -22.81 20.02
CA SER A 216 13.33 -24.22 19.98
C SER A 216 13.99 -24.66 18.66
N THR A 217 13.97 -23.80 17.63
CA THR A 217 14.41 -24.13 16.26
C THR A 217 15.12 -22.95 15.60
N GLU A 218 16.12 -23.22 14.73
CA GLU A 218 16.84 -22.18 13.98
C GLU A 218 15.87 -21.33 13.12
N ASN A 219 14.84 -21.95 12.53
CA ASN A 219 13.80 -21.23 11.77
C ASN A 219 12.96 -20.28 12.64
N GLY A 220 12.86 -20.55 13.96
CA GLY A 220 12.32 -19.60 14.94
C GLY A 220 13.19 -18.35 15.09
N ARG A 221 14.53 -18.51 15.15
CA ARG A 221 15.46 -17.38 15.17
C ARG A 221 15.36 -16.57 13.86
N THR A 222 15.37 -17.23 12.71
CA THR A 222 15.12 -16.59 11.40
C THR A 222 13.78 -15.84 11.36
N SER A 223 12.75 -16.34 12.04
CA SER A 223 11.47 -15.64 12.18
C SER A 223 11.59 -14.36 12.99
N PHE A 224 12.29 -14.37 14.13
CA PHE A 224 12.51 -13.16 14.92
C PHE A 224 13.25 -12.08 14.11
N VAL A 225 14.24 -12.46 13.31
CA VAL A 225 14.95 -11.52 12.41
C VAL A 225 13.98 -10.89 11.40
N ARG A 226 13.17 -11.71 10.71
CA ARG A 226 12.19 -11.25 9.71
C ARG A 226 11.01 -10.46 10.32
N GLN A 227 10.74 -10.60 11.61
CA GLN A 227 9.70 -9.87 12.33
C GLN A 227 10.21 -8.56 12.95
N LEU A 228 11.43 -8.56 13.47
CA LEU A 228 12.02 -7.37 14.10
C LEU A 228 12.43 -6.32 13.08
N GLU A 229 12.71 -6.68 11.82
CA GLU A 229 13.28 -5.78 10.80
C GLU A 229 14.49 -4.97 11.35
N PRO A 230 15.62 -5.65 11.64
CA PRO A 230 16.85 -4.99 12.01
C PRO A 230 17.61 -4.50 10.77
N ASP A 231 18.32 -3.38 10.92
CA ASP A 231 19.26 -2.90 9.91
C ASP A 231 20.44 -3.86 9.76
N TRP A 232 20.84 -4.49 10.88
CA TRP A 232 21.90 -5.50 10.93
C TRP A 232 21.46 -6.78 11.66
N HIS A 233 21.65 -7.92 11.00
CA HIS A 233 21.56 -9.24 11.62
C HIS A 233 22.96 -9.88 11.72
N ILE A 234 23.36 -10.25 12.93
CA ILE A 234 24.64 -10.88 13.23
C ILE A 234 24.40 -12.33 13.63
N ASP A 235 24.77 -13.27 12.76
CA ASP A 235 24.66 -14.72 12.99
C ASP A 235 25.87 -15.46 12.41
N THR A 236 26.10 -16.67 12.91
CA THR A 236 27.16 -17.59 12.49
C THR A 236 26.64 -18.74 11.62
N ASN A 237 25.32 -18.94 11.53
CA ASN A 237 24.70 -19.95 10.70
C ASN A 237 24.62 -19.47 9.23
N PRO A 238 25.40 -20.07 8.30
CA PRO A 238 25.40 -19.65 6.90
C PRO A 238 24.04 -19.89 6.21
N GLU A 239 23.25 -20.87 6.67
CA GLU A 239 21.94 -21.15 6.08
C GLU A 239 20.95 -20.01 6.33
N ILE A 240 20.97 -19.40 7.53
CA ILE A 240 20.11 -18.25 7.84
C ILE A 240 20.51 -17.04 6.97
N VAL A 241 21.80 -16.80 6.80
CA VAL A 241 22.35 -15.75 5.93
C VAL A 241 21.90 -15.97 4.47
N SER A 242 22.05 -17.17 3.92
CA SER A 242 21.60 -17.52 2.56
C SER A 242 20.08 -17.43 2.38
N GLN A 243 19.30 -17.94 3.33
CA GLN A 243 17.83 -17.92 3.26
C GLN A 243 17.22 -16.51 3.27
N LEU A 244 17.96 -15.52 3.81
CA LEU A 244 17.58 -14.10 3.79
C LEU A 244 17.95 -13.43 2.46
N ALA A 245 19.05 -13.84 1.81
CA ALA A 245 19.50 -13.28 0.53
C ALA A 245 18.66 -13.74 -0.69
N GLU A 246 18.45 -15.05 -0.86
CA GLU A 246 17.98 -15.62 -2.14
C GLU A 246 16.55 -15.22 -2.58
N TYR A 247 15.70 -14.68 -1.69
CA TYR A 247 14.27 -14.52 -1.98
C TYR A 247 14.00 -13.65 -3.21
N PHE A 248 14.70 -12.51 -3.33
CA PHE A 248 14.48 -11.59 -4.43
C PHE A 248 15.05 -12.12 -5.75
N GLU A 249 16.16 -12.85 -5.73
CA GLU A 249 16.72 -13.51 -6.93
C GLU A 249 15.75 -14.57 -7.48
N GLN A 250 15.22 -15.43 -6.61
CA GLN A 250 14.20 -16.42 -6.97
C GLN A 250 12.92 -15.76 -7.50
N LEU A 251 12.51 -14.62 -6.92
CA LEU A 251 11.34 -13.87 -7.35
C LEU A 251 11.52 -13.20 -8.72
N ILE A 252 12.65 -12.50 -8.93
CA ILE A 252 13.02 -11.85 -10.19
C ILE A 252 13.11 -12.87 -11.31
N SER A 253 13.82 -13.98 -11.07
CA SER A 253 13.95 -15.09 -12.03
C SER A 253 12.58 -15.68 -12.40
N LYS A 254 11.72 -15.96 -11.42
CA LYS A 254 10.37 -16.49 -11.64
C LYS A 254 9.45 -15.50 -12.39
N ARG A 255 9.59 -14.20 -12.14
CA ARG A 255 8.79 -13.14 -12.79
C ARG A 255 9.38 -12.63 -14.12
N GLN A 256 10.58 -13.09 -14.50
CA GLN A 256 11.29 -12.68 -15.70
C GLN A 256 11.62 -11.16 -15.73
N CYS A 257 11.80 -10.55 -14.55
CA CYS A 257 12.13 -9.13 -14.36
C CYS A 257 13.63 -8.86 -14.59
N HIS A 258 14.12 -9.18 -15.79
CA HIS A 258 15.53 -9.03 -16.16
C HIS A 258 15.99 -7.56 -16.09
N GLY A 259 17.28 -7.32 -15.84
CA GLY A 259 17.89 -5.98 -15.81
C GLY A 259 17.89 -5.29 -14.45
N ILE A 260 17.27 -5.87 -13.41
CA ILE A 260 17.31 -5.37 -12.03
C ILE A 260 17.77 -6.42 -11.02
N THR A 261 18.12 -5.96 -9.81
CA THR A 261 18.36 -6.79 -8.62
C THR A 261 17.99 -6.03 -7.35
N VAL A 262 17.64 -6.73 -6.26
CA VAL A 262 17.40 -6.12 -4.93
C VAL A 262 18.62 -6.37 -4.05
N LYS A 263 19.16 -5.31 -3.45
CA LYS A 263 20.30 -5.36 -2.53
C LYS A 263 19.93 -4.70 -1.21
N GLN A 264 20.61 -5.08 -0.12
CA GLN A 264 20.48 -4.40 1.17
C GLN A 264 21.59 -3.37 1.31
N ASN A 265 21.21 -2.11 1.52
CA ASN A 265 22.05 -0.96 1.81
C ASN A 265 21.94 -0.62 3.31
N GLY A 266 23.07 -0.44 3.99
CA GLY A 266 23.10 -0.17 5.43
C GLY A 266 22.50 1.17 5.86
N GLU A 267 22.32 2.12 4.92
CA GLU A 267 21.76 3.45 5.20
C GLU A 267 20.25 3.57 4.90
N PHE A 268 19.73 2.78 3.95
CA PHE A 268 18.35 2.91 3.43
C PHE A 268 17.55 1.59 3.41
N GLY A 269 18.09 0.49 3.95
CA GLY A 269 17.39 -0.79 3.99
C GLY A 269 17.46 -1.55 2.66
N LYS A 270 16.33 -1.90 2.04
CA LYS A 270 16.32 -2.56 0.72
C LYS A 270 16.36 -1.50 -0.38
N GLY A 271 17.11 -1.74 -1.45
CA GLY A 271 17.12 -0.92 -2.67
C GLY A 271 17.09 -1.78 -3.93
N VAL A 272 16.42 -1.31 -4.99
CA VAL A 272 16.49 -1.91 -6.33
C VAL A 272 17.65 -1.27 -7.09
N PHE A 273 18.48 -2.06 -7.76
CA PHE A 273 19.63 -1.59 -8.53
C PHE A 273 19.58 -2.11 -9.95
N ALA A 274 20.00 -1.28 -10.90
CA ALA A 274 20.12 -1.65 -12.30
C ALA A 274 21.28 -2.65 -12.50
N GLU A 275 21.05 -3.72 -13.27
CA GLU A 275 22.09 -4.65 -13.75
C GLU A 275 22.30 -4.57 -15.27
N THR A 276 21.57 -3.70 -15.95
CA THR A 276 21.81 -3.21 -17.32
C THR A 276 21.68 -1.70 -17.32
N ASP A 277 22.18 -1.04 -18.35
CA ASP A 277 21.84 0.37 -18.60
C ASP A 277 20.40 0.44 -19.13
N PHE A 278 19.68 1.53 -18.84
CA PHE A 278 18.35 1.83 -19.36
C PHE A 278 18.34 3.24 -19.96
N GLU A 279 17.68 3.40 -21.11
CA GLU A 279 17.41 4.69 -21.74
C GLU A 279 16.16 5.36 -21.13
N GLU A 280 15.95 6.64 -21.42
CA GLU A 280 14.73 7.37 -21.03
C GLU A 280 13.46 6.71 -21.62
N GLU A 281 12.34 6.80 -20.90
CA GLU A 281 11.05 6.13 -21.17
C GLU A 281 11.08 4.59 -21.22
N GLN A 282 12.26 3.96 -21.13
CA GLN A 282 12.38 2.51 -21.20
C GLN A 282 11.70 1.81 -20.00
N LEU A 283 11.00 0.70 -20.28
CA LEU A 283 10.44 -0.18 -19.25
C LEU A 283 11.58 -0.81 -18.42
N ILE A 284 11.62 -0.45 -17.14
CA ILE A 284 12.55 -1.02 -16.14
C ILE A 284 11.95 -2.29 -15.54
N LEU A 285 10.68 -2.24 -15.13
CA LEU A 285 10.02 -3.29 -14.37
C LEU A 285 8.52 -3.27 -14.63
N LYS A 286 7.96 -4.44 -14.95
CA LYS A 286 6.52 -4.69 -14.79
C LYS A 286 6.33 -5.68 -13.65
N ASP A 287 5.95 -5.19 -12.47
CA ASP A 287 5.82 -6.02 -11.26
C ASP A 287 4.39 -6.48 -11.03
N GLN A 288 4.24 -7.79 -10.85
CA GLN A 288 2.95 -8.40 -10.58
C GLN A 288 2.56 -8.14 -9.12
N MET A 289 1.35 -7.64 -8.88
CA MET A 289 0.81 -7.54 -7.51
C MET A 289 0.86 -8.91 -6.81
N LEU A 290 1.23 -8.92 -5.53
CA LEU A 290 1.06 -10.11 -4.68
C LEU A 290 -0.34 -10.13 -4.06
N LEU A 291 -0.86 -8.95 -3.73
CA LEU A 291 -2.17 -8.68 -3.16
C LEU A 291 -2.73 -7.41 -3.80
N GLY A 292 -4.04 -7.38 -4.05
CA GLY A 292 -4.73 -6.23 -4.64
C GLY A 292 -6.25 -6.30 -4.44
N ALA A 293 -6.87 -5.13 -4.31
CA ALA A 293 -8.30 -4.94 -4.22
C ALA A 293 -8.71 -3.60 -4.86
N GLN A 294 -9.80 -3.62 -5.63
CA GLN A 294 -10.49 -2.44 -6.13
C GLN A 294 -11.27 -1.80 -4.96
N HIS A 295 -11.28 -0.47 -4.86
CA HIS A 295 -12.04 0.22 -3.82
C HIS A 295 -13.56 -0.03 -3.98
N SER A 296 -14.27 -0.16 -2.86
CA SER A 296 -15.69 -0.53 -2.84
C SER A 296 -16.60 0.52 -3.46
N SER A 297 -16.18 1.79 -3.49
CA SER A 297 -16.77 2.87 -4.28
C SER A 297 -16.58 2.64 -5.78
N ASN A 298 -15.33 2.47 -6.22
CA ASN A 298 -14.94 2.35 -7.64
C ASN A 298 -15.59 1.14 -8.35
N LYS A 299 -16.00 0.09 -7.61
CA LYS A 299 -16.84 -1.02 -8.13
C LYS A 299 -18.17 -0.58 -8.77
N ILE A 300 -18.69 0.60 -8.42
CA ILE A 300 -19.90 1.17 -9.03
C ILE A 300 -19.62 1.54 -10.49
N ASP A 301 -18.49 2.19 -10.70
CA ASP A 301 -18.08 2.81 -11.96
C ASP A 301 -17.37 1.86 -12.91
N CYS A 302 -16.52 0.97 -12.39
CA CYS A 302 -15.65 0.10 -13.19
C CYS A 302 -15.93 -1.39 -12.92
N LEU A 303 -16.40 -2.12 -13.95
CA LEU A 303 -16.53 -3.58 -13.89
C LEU A 303 -15.23 -4.24 -14.39
N VAL A 304 -14.40 -4.70 -13.46
CA VAL A 304 -13.09 -5.31 -13.73
C VAL A 304 -12.96 -6.75 -13.21
N CYS A 305 -11.94 -7.46 -13.68
CA CYS A 305 -11.50 -8.73 -13.11
C CYS A 305 -10.89 -8.51 -11.71
N SER A 306 -11.46 -9.07 -10.64
CA SER A 306 -11.00 -8.83 -9.26
C SER A 306 -9.67 -9.51 -8.86
N TYR A 307 -8.93 -10.05 -9.85
CA TYR A 307 -7.60 -10.65 -9.70
C TYR A 307 -6.50 -9.90 -10.49
N CYS A 308 -6.78 -9.46 -11.72
CA CYS A 308 -5.81 -8.71 -12.56
C CYS A 308 -6.24 -7.28 -12.89
N PHE A 309 -7.44 -6.86 -12.49
CA PHE A 309 -7.99 -5.51 -12.60
C PHE A 309 -8.15 -4.94 -14.02
N GLN A 310 -7.95 -5.77 -15.03
CA GLN A 310 -8.39 -5.50 -16.40
C GLN A 310 -9.92 -5.38 -16.47
N PHE A 311 -10.43 -4.37 -17.19
CA PHE A 311 -11.84 -4.21 -17.52
C PHE A 311 -12.40 -5.41 -18.30
N ILE A 312 -13.66 -5.78 -18.05
CA ILE A 312 -14.33 -6.96 -18.63
C ILE A 312 -15.72 -6.61 -19.19
N GLY A 313 -16.32 -7.52 -19.97
CA GLY A 313 -17.66 -7.32 -20.54
C GLY A 313 -17.60 -6.67 -21.92
N SER A 314 -18.21 -5.49 -22.06
CA SER A 314 -18.12 -4.63 -23.25
C SER A 314 -18.26 -3.16 -22.86
N ILE A 315 -17.98 -2.23 -23.79
CA ILE A 315 -18.16 -0.78 -23.60
C ILE A 315 -19.60 -0.47 -23.16
N GLU A 316 -20.60 -1.10 -23.79
CA GLU A 316 -22.01 -0.96 -23.46
C GLU A 316 -22.32 -1.45 -22.05
N GLN A 317 -21.70 -2.55 -21.60
CA GLN A 317 -21.89 -3.06 -20.25
C GLN A 317 -21.30 -2.12 -19.18
N GLN A 318 -20.14 -1.49 -19.44
CA GLN A 318 -19.56 -0.49 -18.54
C GLN A 318 -20.48 0.74 -18.41
N ILE A 319 -20.82 1.35 -19.55
CA ILE A 319 -21.68 2.54 -19.64
C ILE A 319 -23.06 2.26 -19.03
N GLY A 320 -23.68 1.14 -19.41
CA GLY A 320 -25.00 0.73 -18.93
C GLY A 320 -25.04 0.49 -17.42
N ARG A 321 -24.04 -0.22 -16.86
CA ARG A 321 -23.92 -0.45 -15.41
C ARG A 321 -23.81 0.86 -14.64
N LYS A 322 -22.88 1.74 -15.07
CA LYS A 322 -22.62 3.02 -14.40
C LYS A 322 -23.85 3.93 -14.40
N LEU A 323 -24.50 4.09 -15.56
CA LEU A 323 -25.75 4.87 -15.70
C LEU A 323 -26.91 4.26 -14.90
N TYR A 324 -27.01 2.93 -14.81
CA TYR A 324 -28.02 2.23 -14.01
C TYR A 324 -27.86 2.49 -12.51
N LEU A 325 -26.63 2.40 -11.99
CA LEU A 325 -26.34 2.63 -10.57
C LEU A 325 -26.47 4.12 -10.18
N LYS A 326 -25.97 5.04 -11.02
CA LYS A 326 -26.15 6.50 -10.86
C LYS A 326 -27.64 6.86 -10.77
N ARG A 327 -28.51 6.22 -11.58
CA ARG A 327 -29.98 6.35 -11.51
C ARG A 327 -30.62 5.79 -10.23
N LEU A 328 -30.03 4.80 -9.57
CA LEU A 328 -30.53 4.27 -8.29
C LEU A 328 -30.15 5.14 -7.07
N GLY A 329 -29.49 6.29 -7.29
CA GLY A 329 -28.91 7.10 -6.21
C GLY A 329 -27.63 6.48 -5.63
N VAL A 330 -27.05 5.50 -6.32
CA VAL A 330 -25.76 4.89 -6.00
C VAL A 330 -24.71 5.64 -6.81
N SER A 331 -24.41 6.87 -6.37
CA SER A 331 -23.37 7.74 -6.92
C SER A 331 -22.36 8.08 -5.82
N PRO A 332 -21.05 7.87 -6.01
CA PRO A 332 -20.05 8.21 -4.99
C PRO A 332 -19.85 9.73 -4.87
N HIS A 333 -20.04 10.48 -5.96
CA HIS A 333 -19.85 11.93 -5.99
C HIS A 333 -21.02 12.69 -5.33
N SER A 334 -20.93 12.80 -4.00
CA SER A 334 -21.61 13.82 -3.18
C SER A 334 -20.60 14.51 -2.23
N GLY A 335 -19.36 14.63 -2.70
CA GLY A 335 -18.26 15.35 -2.06
C GLY A 335 -17.22 15.70 -3.14
N CYS A 336 -16.49 16.81 -2.93
CA CYS A 336 -15.55 17.39 -3.90
C CYS A 336 -16.19 17.86 -5.23
N GLN A 337 -17.05 18.88 -5.14
CA GLN A 337 -17.03 19.96 -6.14
C GLN A 337 -16.41 21.17 -5.45
N ASN A 338 -15.31 21.69 -5.99
CA ASN A 338 -14.72 22.97 -5.56
C ASN A 338 -15.14 24.03 -6.57
N ASP A 339 -16.06 24.91 -6.18
CA ASP A 339 -16.26 26.18 -6.88
C ASP A 339 -14.96 26.99 -6.75
N SER A 340 -14.30 27.25 -7.89
CA SER A 340 -13.16 28.16 -8.01
C SER A 340 -13.42 29.12 -9.17
N SER A 341 -14.45 29.94 -8.99
CA SER A 341 -14.74 31.10 -9.83
C SER A 341 -13.96 32.30 -9.29
N ASP A 342 -12.65 32.31 -9.52
CA ASP A 342 -11.82 33.51 -9.32
C ASP A 342 -11.75 34.26 -10.66
N GLU A 343 -12.23 35.50 -10.64
CA GLU A 343 -12.26 36.42 -11.80
C GLU A 343 -10.97 37.25 -11.81
N ASP A 344 -9.94 36.79 -12.53
CA ASP A 344 -8.77 37.61 -12.84
C ASP A 344 -9.03 38.42 -14.13
N GLU A 345 -9.24 39.73 -13.96
CA GLU A 345 -9.26 40.71 -15.04
C GLU A 345 -7.83 41.01 -15.51
N ASP A 346 -7.51 40.75 -16.79
CA ASP A 346 -6.36 41.35 -17.46
C ASP A 346 -6.72 41.66 -18.93
N GLU A 347 -6.47 42.90 -19.35
CA GLU A 347 -6.84 43.41 -20.68
C GLU A 347 -5.75 43.14 -21.72
N ASP A 348 -6.12 42.70 -22.92
CA ASP A 348 -5.46 43.19 -24.14
C ASP A 348 -6.36 43.03 -25.39
N GLU A 349 -6.39 44.05 -26.26
CA GLU A 349 -7.28 44.08 -27.43
C GLU A 349 -6.64 43.44 -28.69
N HIS A 350 -7.44 42.74 -29.51
CA HIS A 350 -7.82 43.26 -30.84
C HIS A 350 -8.75 42.32 -31.66
N PHE A 351 -9.86 42.91 -32.16
CA PHE A 351 -10.56 42.71 -33.44
C PHE A 351 -10.28 41.43 -34.28
N VAL A 352 -11.30 40.77 -34.86
CA VAL A 352 -12.26 41.35 -35.83
C VAL A 352 -13.72 40.86 -35.62
N GLN A 353 -14.68 41.76 -35.88
CA GLN A 353 -16.12 41.53 -35.76
C GLN A 353 -16.72 40.66 -36.89
N ASN A 354 -17.84 40.01 -36.59
CA ASN A 354 -19.03 40.14 -37.43
C ASN A 354 -20.31 40.01 -36.58
N HIS A 355 -21.23 40.97 -36.74
CA HIS A 355 -22.48 41.06 -35.98
C HIS A 355 -23.61 40.25 -36.63
N HIS A 356 -24.51 39.69 -35.82
CA HIS A 356 -25.94 39.81 -36.05
C HIS A 356 -26.73 39.66 -34.74
N ASN A 357 -27.49 40.69 -34.36
CA ASN A 357 -28.21 40.75 -33.10
C ASN A 357 -29.50 39.92 -33.13
N SER A 358 -29.81 39.27 -31.99
CA SER A 358 -31.18 39.26 -31.47
C SER A 358 -31.13 39.19 -29.94
N GLU A 359 -31.70 40.19 -29.27
CA GLU A 359 -31.80 40.20 -27.81
C GLU A 359 -32.89 39.23 -27.34
N ASN A 360 -32.62 38.52 -26.24
CA ASN A 360 -33.61 38.18 -25.21
C ASN A 360 -32.87 37.59 -24.00
N GLY A 361 -32.99 38.23 -22.83
CA GLY A 361 -32.33 37.77 -21.61
C GLY A 361 -33.04 36.56 -20.99
N ALA A 362 -32.26 35.55 -20.60
CA ALA A 362 -32.70 34.46 -19.74
C ALA A 362 -31.61 34.16 -18.71
N SER A 363 -32.01 33.93 -17.46
CA SER A 363 -31.14 33.53 -16.36
C SER A 363 -30.43 32.20 -16.64
N SER A 364 -29.19 32.04 -16.17
CA SER A 364 -28.39 30.82 -16.28
C SER A 364 -29.10 29.60 -15.67
N SER A 365 -29.75 28.81 -16.54
CA SER A 365 -30.27 27.50 -16.18
C SER A 365 -29.11 26.50 -16.12
N SER A 366 -29.02 25.73 -15.04
CA SER A 366 -28.21 24.52 -15.01
C SER A 366 -28.58 23.61 -16.18
N ILE A 367 -27.58 23.07 -16.88
CA ILE A 367 -27.79 22.22 -18.06
C ILE A 367 -28.42 20.91 -17.59
N GLY A 368 -29.74 20.80 -17.75
CA GLY A 368 -30.50 19.62 -17.37
C GLY A 368 -30.16 18.44 -18.27
N THR A 369 -29.37 17.49 -17.75
CA THR A 369 -29.09 16.23 -18.44
C THR A 369 -30.39 15.50 -18.77
N VAL A 370 -30.64 15.28 -20.07
CA VAL A 370 -31.88 14.66 -20.54
C VAL A 370 -31.90 13.21 -20.06
N PRO A 371 -32.87 12.80 -19.21
CA PRO A 371 -32.80 11.51 -18.54
C PRO A 371 -33.06 10.36 -19.53
N LEU A 372 -31.99 9.63 -19.88
CA LEU A 372 -32.02 8.51 -20.82
C LEU A 372 -33.15 7.51 -20.52
N PRO A 373 -33.87 7.00 -21.54
CA PRO A 373 -34.93 6.01 -21.35
C PRO A 373 -34.45 4.81 -20.54
N LYS A 374 -35.25 4.36 -19.56
CA LYS A 374 -34.86 3.25 -18.67
C LYS A 374 -34.48 1.99 -19.47
N MET A 375 -35.27 1.63 -20.47
CA MET A 375 -35.00 0.51 -21.38
C MET A 375 -33.65 0.62 -22.08
N ALA A 376 -33.21 1.81 -22.50
CA ALA A 376 -31.95 1.97 -23.23
C ALA A 376 -30.74 1.66 -22.32
N VAL A 377 -30.79 2.11 -21.06
CA VAL A 377 -29.75 1.84 -20.06
C VAL A 377 -29.72 0.34 -19.69
N GLU A 378 -30.88 -0.29 -19.53
CA GLU A 378 -30.96 -1.74 -19.24
C GLU A 378 -30.50 -2.59 -20.44
N SER A 379 -30.87 -2.23 -21.67
CA SER A 379 -30.41 -2.93 -22.88
C SER A 379 -28.91 -2.77 -23.14
N LEU A 380 -28.28 -1.64 -22.78
CA LEU A 380 -26.81 -1.52 -22.77
C LEU A 380 -26.18 -2.46 -21.71
N MET A 381 -26.68 -2.41 -20.47
CA MET A 381 -26.16 -3.22 -19.36
C MET A 381 -26.27 -4.74 -19.61
N ASN A 382 -27.30 -5.16 -20.33
CA ASN A 382 -27.57 -6.56 -20.71
C ASN A 382 -26.86 -7.01 -22.01
N GLY A 383 -26.25 -6.09 -22.77
CA GLY A 383 -25.68 -6.40 -24.09
C GLY A 383 -26.71 -6.65 -25.20
N GLU A 384 -27.94 -6.16 -25.03
CA GLU A 384 -29.02 -6.19 -26.04
C GLU A 384 -28.85 -5.07 -27.10
N MET A 385 -28.13 -4.01 -26.74
CA MET A 385 -27.76 -2.89 -27.61
C MET A 385 -26.24 -2.87 -27.80
N SER A 386 -25.80 -2.54 -29.02
CA SER A 386 -24.39 -2.27 -29.33
C SER A 386 -24.23 -0.83 -29.83
N LEU A 387 -23.15 -0.17 -29.43
CA LEU A 387 -22.83 1.21 -29.82
C LEU A 387 -21.90 1.22 -31.06
N PRO A 388 -21.96 2.26 -31.93
CA PRO A 388 -21.12 2.33 -33.13
C PRO A 388 -19.63 2.19 -32.81
N TYR A 389 -18.92 1.33 -33.55
CA TYR A 389 -17.48 1.08 -33.44
C TYR A 389 -16.99 0.47 -32.11
N SER A 390 -17.88 0.03 -31.20
CA SER A 390 -17.47 -0.60 -29.93
C SER A 390 -16.73 -1.92 -30.14
N GLU A 391 -16.90 -2.59 -31.29
CA GLU A 391 -16.21 -3.82 -31.65
C GLU A 391 -14.68 -3.66 -31.77
N LYS A 392 -14.20 -2.42 -31.88
CA LYS A 392 -12.77 -2.07 -31.88
C LYS A 392 -12.15 -2.06 -30.48
N PHE A 393 -12.96 -2.12 -29.43
CA PHE A 393 -12.56 -2.08 -28.03
C PHE A 393 -12.95 -3.39 -27.31
N PRO A 394 -12.48 -4.58 -27.79
CA PRO A 394 -12.88 -5.86 -27.23
C PRO A 394 -12.34 -6.03 -25.82
N LEU A 395 -13.25 -6.30 -24.87
CA LEU A 395 -12.92 -6.67 -23.49
C LEU A 395 -13.09 -8.18 -23.28
N PRO A 396 -12.38 -8.80 -22.31
CA PRO A 396 -12.59 -10.19 -21.96
C PRO A 396 -14.00 -10.46 -21.43
N SER A 397 -14.57 -11.61 -21.77
CA SER A 397 -15.89 -12.03 -21.30
C SER A 397 -15.95 -12.21 -19.78
N VAL A 398 -17.07 -11.81 -19.16
CA VAL A 398 -17.28 -11.95 -17.71
C VAL A 398 -17.38 -13.42 -17.29
N VAL A 399 -16.48 -13.84 -16.40
CA VAL A 399 -16.50 -15.15 -15.73
C VAL A 399 -16.91 -14.95 -14.26
N SER A 400 -17.96 -15.64 -13.82
CA SER A 400 -18.45 -15.59 -12.42
C SER A 400 -17.59 -16.42 -11.47
N CYS A 401 -17.66 -16.12 -10.17
CA CYS A 401 -16.93 -16.87 -9.14
C CYS A 401 -17.27 -18.38 -9.11
N PRO A 402 -16.26 -19.28 -9.01
CA PRO A 402 -16.46 -20.73 -8.82
C PRO A 402 -17.32 -21.08 -7.59
N GLY A 403 -17.28 -20.21 -6.58
CA GLY A 403 -18.04 -20.31 -5.34
C GLY A 403 -19.52 -19.95 -5.41
N ARG A 404 -19.97 -19.32 -6.51
CA ARG A 404 -21.33 -18.78 -6.71
C ARG A 404 -21.77 -17.73 -5.67
N CYS A 405 -20.88 -16.80 -5.37
CA CYS A 405 -21.26 -15.47 -4.87
C CYS A 405 -21.54 -14.52 -6.05
N GLU A 406 -22.23 -13.41 -5.75
CA GLU A 406 -22.67 -12.42 -6.74
C GLU A 406 -21.51 -11.59 -7.31
N GLU A 407 -20.55 -11.24 -6.45
CA GLU A 407 -19.20 -10.77 -6.80
C GLU A 407 -18.17 -11.63 -6.04
N PRO A 408 -16.90 -11.74 -6.46
CA PRO A 408 -16.20 -11.09 -7.58
C PRO A 408 -16.46 -11.69 -8.98
N PHE A 409 -16.00 -10.96 -9.99
CA PHE A 409 -15.97 -11.33 -11.42
C PHE A 409 -14.55 -11.41 -11.96
N TYR A 410 -14.35 -12.10 -13.08
CA TYR A 410 -13.04 -12.36 -13.67
C TYR A 410 -13.04 -12.27 -15.20
N CYS A 411 -11.88 -11.99 -15.80
CA CYS A 411 -11.68 -11.99 -17.26
C CYS A 411 -11.50 -13.39 -17.87
N SER A 412 -11.20 -14.39 -17.05
CA SER A 412 -10.89 -15.75 -17.50
C SER A 412 -11.09 -16.77 -16.38
N LYS A 413 -11.20 -18.05 -16.75
CA LYS A 413 -11.17 -19.17 -15.79
C LYS A 413 -9.86 -19.22 -15.00
N SER A 414 -8.72 -18.94 -15.66
CA SER A 414 -7.41 -18.95 -15.02
C SER A 414 -7.32 -17.91 -13.89
N CYS A 415 -7.84 -16.70 -14.10
CA CYS A 415 -7.90 -15.68 -13.03
C CYS A 415 -8.88 -16.06 -11.92
N ALA A 416 -10.04 -16.64 -12.26
CA ALA A 416 -11.00 -17.14 -11.28
C ALA A 416 -10.44 -18.29 -10.42
N GLU A 417 -9.67 -19.20 -11.02
CA GLU A 417 -9.00 -20.32 -10.35
C GLU A 417 -7.80 -19.83 -9.51
N ALA A 418 -7.03 -18.87 -10.02
CA ALA A 418 -5.88 -18.30 -9.31
C ALA A 418 -6.30 -17.50 -8.06
N ASP A 419 -7.36 -16.68 -8.14
CA ASP A 419 -7.91 -15.97 -6.97
C ASP A 419 -8.55 -16.95 -5.98
N TRP A 420 -9.24 -17.99 -6.47
CA TRP A 420 -9.83 -19.04 -5.64
C TRP A 420 -8.79 -19.86 -4.87
N GLU A 421 -7.70 -20.27 -5.52
CA GLU A 421 -6.57 -20.96 -4.88
C GLU A 421 -5.78 -20.07 -3.93
N SER A 422 -5.64 -18.78 -4.24
CA SER A 422 -4.76 -17.87 -3.50
C SER A 422 -5.45 -17.15 -2.35
N PHE A 423 -6.73 -16.78 -2.47
CA PHE A 423 -7.42 -15.95 -1.46
C PHE A 423 -8.89 -16.35 -1.28
N HIS A 424 -9.67 -16.29 -2.35
CA HIS A 424 -11.11 -16.11 -2.27
C HIS A 424 -11.88 -17.39 -1.89
N SER A 425 -11.28 -18.59 -1.97
CA SER A 425 -11.99 -19.77 -1.49
C SER A 425 -12.28 -19.76 0.03
N LEU A 426 -11.54 -18.97 0.82
CA LEU A 426 -11.87 -18.67 2.23
C LEU A 426 -12.80 -17.45 2.38
N LEU A 427 -12.69 -16.46 1.50
CA LEU A 427 -13.42 -15.18 1.55
C LEU A 427 -14.67 -15.13 0.66
N CYS A 428 -15.18 -16.29 0.25
CA CYS A 428 -16.35 -16.43 -0.60
C CYS A 428 -17.64 -16.46 0.24
N PRO A 429 -18.59 -15.54 0.08
CA PRO A 429 -19.92 -15.60 0.71
C PRO A 429 -20.93 -16.46 -0.08
N GLY A 430 -20.49 -17.20 -1.10
CA GLY A 430 -21.32 -18.04 -1.96
C GLY A 430 -21.59 -19.45 -1.40
N GLU A 431 -22.44 -20.21 -2.10
CA GLU A 431 -22.90 -21.55 -1.68
C GLU A 431 -21.76 -22.56 -1.44
N LYS A 432 -20.64 -22.42 -2.16
CA LYS A 432 -19.50 -23.36 -2.13
C LYS A 432 -18.28 -22.81 -1.38
N THR A 433 -18.51 -22.01 -0.35
CA THR A 433 -17.46 -21.43 0.51
C THR A 433 -16.63 -22.49 1.25
N LYS A 434 -15.37 -22.17 1.57
CA LYS A 434 -14.55 -22.90 2.57
C LYS A 434 -14.45 -22.15 3.91
N SER A 435 -15.17 -21.04 4.08
CA SER A 435 -15.30 -20.34 5.37
C SER A 435 -15.98 -21.24 6.42
N GLN A 436 -15.76 -20.94 7.71
CA GLN A 436 -16.40 -21.66 8.81
C GLN A 436 -17.75 -21.03 9.18
N SER A 437 -17.86 -19.71 9.10
CA SER A 437 -19.10 -18.96 9.32
C SER A 437 -19.34 -17.98 8.17
N ARG A 438 -20.30 -18.33 7.31
CA ARG A 438 -20.80 -17.44 6.24
C ARG A 438 -21.41 -16.15 6.80
N GLU A 439 -22.05 -16.24 7.97
CA GLU A 439 -22.64 -15.07 8.64
C GLU A 439 -21.57 -14.11 9.16
N ALA A 440 -20.52 -14.65 9.80
CA ALA A 440 -19.38 -13.84 10.23
C ALA A 440 -18.64 -13.20 9.05
N LEU A 441 -18.45 -13.95 7.95
CA LEU A 441 -17.84 -13.43 6.73
C LEU A 441 -18.65 -12.26 6.14
N LEU A 442 -19.99 -12.34 6.15
CA LEU A 442 -20.85 -11.25 5.71
C LEU A 442 -20.76 -10.03 6.64
N LYS A 443 -20.75 -10.23 7.96
CA LYS A 443 -20.52 -9.14 8.94
C LYS A 443 -19.14 -8.50 8.77
N PHE A 444 -18.11 -9.30 8.50
CA PHE A 444 -16.75 -8.82 8.22
C PHE A 444 -16.70 -7.95 6.96
N ILE A 445 -17.27 -8.43 5.85
CA ILE A 445 -17.35 -7.67 4.58
C ILE A 445 -18.15 -6.38 4.78
N GLN A 446 -19.28 -6.43 5.49
CA GLN A 446 -20.06 -5.24 5.82
C GLN A 446 -19.23 -4.24 6.64
N HIS A 447 -18.59 -4.68 7.72
CA HIS A 447 -17.76 -3.83 8.57
C HIS A 447 -16.60 -3.18 7.80
N ALA A 448 -15.93 -3.92 6.91
CA ALA A 448 -14.88 -3.37 6.05
C ALA A 448 -15.44 -2.27 5.12
N ASN A 449 -16.49 -2.58 4.36
CA ASN A 449 -17.13 -1.63 3.43
C ASN A 449 -17.74 -0.40 4.14
N GLU A 450 -18.08 -0.50 5.43
CA GLU A 450 -18.63 0.58 6.26
C GLU A 450 -17.57 1.37 7.05
N THR A 451 -16.30 0.94 7.06
CA THR A 451 -15.23 1.61 7.85
C THR A 451 -13.92 1.83 7.08
N ASN A 452 -13.31 0.77 6.53
CA ASN A 452 -12.11 0.87 5.69
C ASN A 452 -11.90 -0.41 4.86
N ASP A 453 -11.80 -0.27 3.53
CA ASP A 453 -11.55 -1.37 2.58
C ASP A 453 -10.21 -2.09 2.81
N ILE A 454 -9.24 -1.46 3.51
CA ILE A 454 -7.93 -2.06 3.82
C ILE A 454 -8.05 -3.38 4.59
N PHE A 455 -9.15 -3.57 5.34
CA PHE A 455 -9.43 -4.83 6.01
C PHE A 455 -9.67 -5.99 5.03
N LEU A 456 -10.27 -5.73 3.85
CA LEU A 456 -10.42 -6.74 2.80
C LEU A 456 -9.05 -7.23 2.28
N LEU A 457 -8.08 -6.32 2.16
CA LEU A 457 -6.70 -6.64 1.80
C LEU A 457 -5.98 -7.42 2.90
N ALA A 458 -6.17 -7.03 4.16
CA ALA A 458 -5.62 -7.77 5.30
C ALA A 458 -6.20 -9.19 5.40
N ALA A 459 -7.50 -9.35 5.10
CA ALA A 459 -8.14 -10.66 4.98
C ALA A 459 -7.61 -11.48 3.80
N LYS A 460 -7.32 -10.86 2.63
CA LYS A 460 -6.62 -11.54 1.53
C LYS A 460 -5.22 -12.00 1.97
N ALA A 461 -4.45 -11.20 2.72
CA ALA A 461 -3.11 -11.57 3.20
C ALA A 461 -3.11 -12.77 4.17
N ILE A 462 -4.05 -12.80 5.12
CA ILE A 462 -4.25 -13.95 6.03
C ILE A 462 -4.70 -15.17 5.23
N SER A 463 -5.67 -15.02 4.32
CA SER A 463 -6.20 -16.12 3.50
C SER A 463 -5.13 -16.72 2.59
N PHE A 464 -4.27 -15.88 1.99
CA PHE A 464 -3.08 -16.30 1.24
C PHE A 464 -2.16 -17.18 2.05
N THR A 465 -1.84 -16.74 3.26
CA THR A 465 -0.93 -17.47 4.15
C THR A 465 -1.53 -18.81 4.57
N ILE A 466 -2.82 -18.86 4.92
CA ILE A 466 -3.52 -20.11 5.28
C ILE A 466 -3.59 -21.08 4.08
N LEU A 467 -3.99 -20.61 2.90
CA LEU A 467 -4.11 -21.45 1.71
C LEU A 467 -2.74 -21.96 1.22
N ARG A 468 -1.71 -21.12 1.28
CA ARG A 468 -0.33 -21.49 0.96
C ARG A 468 0.25 -22.47 1.99
N TYR A 469 0.01 -22.28 3.29
CA TYR A 469 0.39 -23.23 4.35
C TYR A 469 -0.23 -24.61 4.10
N ARG A 470 -1.55 -24.67 3.84
CA ARG A 470 -2.27 -25.91 3.52
C ARG A 470 -1.70 -26.59 2.27
N LYS A 471 -1.32 -25.82 1.24
CA LYS A 471 -0.70 -26.35 0.01
C LYS A 471 0.69 -26.94 0.25
N LEU A 472 1.56 -26.23 0.99
CA LEU A 472 2.90 -26.72 1.36
C LEU A 472 2.82 -27.99 2.23
N LYS A 473 1.93 -28.00 3.23
CA LYS A 473 1.69 -29.16 4.10
C LYS A 473 1.18 -30.38 3.33
N ALA A 474 0.26 -30.19 2.39
CA ALA A 474 -0.23 -31.27 1.54
C ALA A 474 0.88 -31.85 0.65
N SER A 475 1.75 -31.01 0.07
CA SER A 475 2.90 -31.47 -0.72
C SER A 475 3.80 -32.43 0.07
N LEU A 476 4.24 -32.05 1.28
CA LEU A 476 5.10 -32.91 2.12
C LEU A 476 4.48 -34.27 2.45
N VAL A 477 3.17 -34.32 2.72
CA VAL A 477 2.47 -35.61 2.95
C VAL A 477 2.57 -36.49 1.71
N THR A 478 2.30 -35.95 0.52
CA THR A 478 2.39 -36.73 -0.74
C THR A 478 3.82 -37.06 -1.19
N GLU A 479 4.85 -36.51 -0.56
CA GLU A 479 6.26 -36.88 -0.76
C GLU A 479 6.66 -37.98 0.23
N HIS A 480 6.24 -37.89 1.49
CA HIS A 480 6.38 -38.96 2.47
C HIS A 480 5.68 -40.26 2.04
N GLU A 481 4.49 -40.18 1.42
CA GLU A 481 3.78 -41.35 0.87
C GLU A 481 4.52 -42.04 -0.31
N LYS A 482 5.48 -41.35 -0.94
CA LYS A 482 6.27 -41.88 -2.07
C LYS A 482 7.67 -42.34 -1.65
N SER A 483 8.21 -41.84 -0.55
CA SER A 483 9.52 -42.23 -0.03
C SER A 483 9.42 -43.48 0.85
N THR A 484 9.98 -44.60 0.40
CA THR A 484 10.01 -45.86 1.18
C THR A 484 11.02 -45.86 2.34
N VAL A 485 11.65 -44.72 2.64
CA VAL A 485 12.67 -44.58 3.69
C VAL A 485 12.10 -43.72 4.84
N PRO A 486 12.12 -44.20 6.09
CA PRO A 486 11.67 -43.41 7.24
C PRO A 486 12.70 -42.31 7.56
N SER A 487 12.49 -41.12 7.01
CA SER A 487 13.32 -39.94 7.30
C SER A 487 13.05 -39.42 8.71
N THR A 488 14.12 -39.26 9.50
CA THR A 488 14.05 -38.66 10.84
C THR A 488 13.89 -37.13 10.77
N LEU A 489 13.10 -36.61 11.70
CA LEU A 489 13.01 -35.21 12.14
C LEU A 489 12.20 -34.22 11.27
N GLY A 490 10.87 -34.42 11.33
CA GLY A 490 9.81 -33.40 11.33
C GLY A 490 10.14 -31.92 11.09
N THR A 491 9.78 -31.44 9.90
CA THR A 491 9.45 -30.04 9.66
C THR A 491 8.29 -29.61 10.57
N SER A 492 8.47 -28.57 11.38
CA SER A 492 7.40 -28.08 12.27
C SER A 492 6.29 -27.37 11.49
N ASN A 493 5.04 -27.45 11.98
CA ASN A 493 3.92 -26.66 11.44
C ASN A 493 4.27 -25.16 11.36
N LEU A 494 5.02 -24.65 12.34
CA LEU A 494 5.49 -23.26 12.36
C LEU A 494 6.42 -22.94 11.19
N SER A 495 7.35 -23.84 10.81
CA SER A 495 8.21 -23.62 9.63
C SER A 495 7.38 -23.46 8.36
N LEU A 496 6.41 -24.37 8.14
CA LEU A 496 5.52 -24.31 6.99
C LEU A 496 4.66 -23.03 6.96
N LEU A 497 4.26 -22.53 8.14
CA LEU A 497 3.54 -21.26 8.26
C LEU A 497 4.44 -20.07 7.92
N LEU A 498 5.72 -20.12 8.28
CA LEU A 498 6.72 -19.10 7.92
C LEU A 498 7.07 -19.13 6.43
N ASP A 499 7.15 -20.30 5.80
CA ASP A 499 7.35 -20.46 4.35
C ASP A 499 6.10 -20.07 3.54
N ALA A 500 4.92 -20.17 4.15
CA ALA A 500 3.70 -19.58 3.65
C ALA A 500 3.69 -18.04 3.77
N TRP A 501 4.15 -17.52 4.91
CA TRP A 501 4.21 -16.09 5.22
C TRP A 501 5.34 -15.34 4.48
N LYS A 502 6.41 -16.02 4.02
CA LYS A 502 7.61 -15.40 3.43
C LYS A 502 7.31 -14.29 2.39
N PRO A 503 6.33 -14.42 1.46
CA PRO A 503 5.99 -13.36 0.51
C PRO A 503 5.33 -12.11 1.14
N ILE A 504 4.67 -12.23 2.29
CA ILE A 504 4.15 -11.09 3.06
C ILE A 504 5.27 -10.46 3.90
N SER A 505 6.21 -11.27 4.39
CA SER A 505 7.27 -10.81 5.29
C SER A 505 8.25 -9.77 4.71
N ILE A 506 8.24 -9.55 3.40
CA ILE A 506 9.17 -8.66 2.67
C ILE A 506 8.69 -7.21 2.46
N GLY A 507 7.40 -6.92 2.67
CA GLY A 507 6.91 -5.54 2.73
C GLY A 507 7.36 -4.88 4.03
N HIS A 508 7.79 -3.62 3.98
CA HIS A 508 8.14 -2.87 5.20
C HIS A 508 6.88 -2.71 6.05
N LYS A 509 6.98 -2.81 7.38
CA LYS A 509 5.76 -2.83 8.23
C LYS A 509 5.97 -2.25 9.61
N ARG A 510 5.04 -1.37 9.97
CA ARG A 510 4.75 -0.93 11.33
C ARG A 510 3.30 -1.30 11.63
N ARG A 511 2.89 -1.22 12.90
CA ARG A 511 1.47 -1.41 13.26
C ARG A 511 0.68 -0.23 12.73
N TRP A 512 -0.44 -0.47 12.07
CA TRP A 512 -1.28 0.54 11.41
C TRP A 512 -1.50 1.80 12.26
N TRP A 513 -1.96 1.61 13.50
CA TRP A 513 -2.19 2.74 14.40
C TRP A 513 -0.90 3.52 14.73
N ASP A 514 0.29 2.91 14.71
CA ASP A 514 1.58 3.61 14.91
C ASP A 514 2.11 4.33 13.66
N CYS A 515 1.49 4.18 12.48
CA CYS A 515 2.07 4.67 11.21
C CYS A 515 1.09 5.25 10.19
N VAL A 516 -0.22 5.15 10.39
CA VAL A 516 -1.21 5.92 9.61
C VAL A 516 -0.97 7.42 9.86
N SER A 517 -1.12 8.26 8.82
CA SER A 517 -0.99 9.71 8.96
C SER A 517 -2.03 10.28 9.93
N LEU A 518 -1.74 11.44 10.52
CA LEU A 518 -2.75 12.21 11.25
C LEU A 518 -3.58 13.01 10.21
N PRO A 519 -4.92 12.97 10.28
CA PRO A 519 -5.75 13.90 9.53
C PRO A 519 -5.54 15.35 9.98
N ASP A 520 -5.60 16.30 9.05
CA ASP A 520 -5.40 17.73 9.30
C ASP A 520 -6.37 18.33 10.35
N ASP A 521 -7.52 17.67 10.59
CA ASP A 521 -8.54 18.04 11.57
C ASP A 521 -8.38 17.37 12.95
N ILE A 522 -7.22 16.76 13.24
CA ILE A 522 -6.90 16.19 14.56
C ILE A 522 -5.71 16.94 15.20
N ASP A 523 -6.01 17.72 16.23
CA ASP A 523 -5.00 18.36 17.08
C ASP A 523 -4.03 17.34 17.70
N ALA A 524 -2.76 17.73 17.86
CA ALA A 524 -1.73 16.88 18.45
C ALA A 524 -2.01 16.45 19.91
N SER A 525 -2.96 17.08 20.61
CA SER A 525 -3.50 16.63 21.90
C SER A 525 -4.32 15.35 21.80
N ASP A 526 -5.00 15.15 20.68
CA ASP A 526 -5.99 14.09 20.47
C ASP A 526 -5.44 12.92 19.63
N GLU A 527 -4.18 13.01 19.16
CA GLU A 527 -3.46 11.90 18.51
C GLU A 527 -3.64 10.60 19.31
N ALA A 528 -3.37 10.59 20.62
CA ALA A 528 -3.47 9.38 21.43
C ALA A 528 -4.88 8.74 21.40
N ALA A 529 -5.94 9.54 21.26
CA ALA A 529 -7.31 9.07 21.13
C ALA A 529 -7.60 8.53 19.72
N PHE A 530 -7.12 9.21 18.66
CA PHE A 530 -7.19 8.73 17.29
C PHE A 530 -6.46 7.38 17.10
N ARG A 531 -5.21 7.31 17.56
CA ARG A 531 -4.37 6.09 17.57
C ARG A 531 -5.09 4.92 18.25
N MET A 532 -5.80 5.18 19.36
CA MET A 532 -6.61 4.18 20.06
C MET A 532 -7.85 3.74 19.26
N GLN A 533 -8.55 4.66 18.58
CA GLN A 533 -9.71 4.33 17.73
C GLN A 533 -9.31 3.44 16.55
N MET A 534 -8.19 3.74 15.87
CA MET A 534 -7.67 2.93 14.76
C MET A 534 -7.32 1.51 15.22
N ARG A 535 -6.79 1.36 16.44
CA ARG A 535 -6.52 0.05 17.06
C ARG A 535 -7.80 -0.73 17.39
N GLU A 536 -8.87 -0.06 17.82
CA GLU A 536 -10.16 -0.70 18.15
C GLU A 536 -10.93 -1.13 16.89
N LEU A 537 -10.84 -0.35 15.79
CA LEU A 537 -11.34 -0.74 14.47
C LEU A 537 -10.61 -2.01 13.97
N ALA A 538 -9.28 -2.03 14.03
CA ALA A 538 -8.49 -3.22 13.68
C ALA A 538 -8.82 -4.44 14.55
N PHE A 539 -9.09 -4.23 15.85
CA PHE A 539 -9.53 -5.30 16.76
C PHE A 539 -10.91 -5.86 16.39
N THR A 540 -11.90 -4.98 16.15
CA THR A 540 -13.26 -5.36 15.75
C THR A 540 -13.24 -6.16 14.44
N SER A 541 -12.54 -5.62 13.44
CA SER A 541 -12.31 -6.26 12.15
C SER A 541 -11.67 -7.64 12.27
N LEU A 542 -10.65 -7.78 13.13
CA LEU A 542 -9.98 -9.05 13.39
C LEU A 542 -10.90 -10.08 14.05
N GLN A 543 -11.77 -9.70 15.00
CA GLN A 543 -12.69 -10.67 15.63
C GLN A 543 -13.69 -11.23 14.61
N LEU A 544 -14.25 -10.39 13.75
CA LEU A 544 -15.16 -10.81 12.69
C LEU A 544 -14.46 -11.73 11.68
N LEU A 545 -13.23 -11.41 11.28
CA LEU A 545 -12.42 -12.26 10.40
C LEU A 545 -12.06 -13.60 11.07
N LYS A 546 -11.78 -13.60 12.38
CA LYS A 546 -11.49 -14.81 13.16
C LYS A 546 -12.71 -15.73 13.21
N GLU A 547 -13.90 -15.21 13.51
CA GLU A 547 -15.15 -15.99 13.48
C GLU A 547 -15.44 -16.55 12.08
N ALA A 548 -15.05 -15.85 11.01
CA ALA A 548 -15.24 -16.29 9.63
C ALA A 548 -14.30 -17.42 9.17
N ILE A 549 -12.99 -17.32 9.43
CA ILE A 549 -11.96 -18.14 8.76
C ILE A 549 -10.83 -18.70 9.66
N PHE A 550 -10.95 -18.66 11.00
CA PHE A 550 -9.89 -19.09 11.93
C PHE A 550 -9.35 -20.51 11.67
N ASP A 551 -8.07 -20.63 11.34
CA ASP A 551 -7.37 -21.91 11.27
C ASP A 551 -6.47 -22.08 12.50
N LYS A 552 -6.71 -23.12 13.30
CA LYS A 552 -5.95 -23.40 14.53
C LYS A 552 -4.46 -23.64 14.27
N GLU A 553 -4.09 -24.19 13.11
CA GLU A 553 -2.67 -24.37 12.78
C GLU A 553 -1.99 -23.07 12.32
N CYS A 554 -2.79 -22.05 11.99
CA CYS A 554 -2.36 -20.70 11.62
C CYS A 554 -2.71 -19.65 12.68
N GLU A 555 -2.99 -20.06 13.92
CA GLU A 555 -3.46 -19.18 15.01
C GLU A 555 -2.63 -17.88 15.20
N PRO A 556 -1.29 -17.87 15.09
CA PRO A 556 -0.49 -16.64 15.21
C PRO A 556 -0.89 -15.50 14.26
N LEU A 557 -1.46 -15.81 13.10
CA LEU A 557 -1.97 -14.81 12.14
C LEU A 557 -3.16 -14.02 12.69
N PHE A 558 -3.90 -14.61 13.64
CA PHE A 558 -5.10 -14.03 14.25
C PHE A 558 -4.80 -13.30 15.58
N SER A 559 -3.64 -12.64 15.63
CA SER A 559 -3.22 -11.74 16.71
C SER A 559 -3.34 -10.29 16.26
N LEU A 560 -3.75 -9.38 17.16
CA LEU A 560 -3.97 -7.97 16.83
C LEU A 560 -2.68 -7.29 16.34
N GLU A 561 -1.54 -7.64 16.92
CA GLU A 561 -0.25 -7.07 16.51
C GLU A 561 0.12 -7.51 15.07
N ILE A 562 -0.05 -8.79 14.70
CA ILE A 562 0.20 -9.24 13.31
C ILE A 562 -0.80 -8.60 12.34
N TYR A 563 -2.09 -8.54 12.69
CA TYR A 563 -3.10 -7.89 11.85
C TYR A 563 -2.80 -6.39 11.64
N GLY A 564 -2.40 -5.69 12.71
CA GLY A 564 -1.94 -4.31 12.63
C GLY A 564 -0.72 -4.11 11.74
N HIS A 565 0.25 -5.03 11.75
CA HIS A 565 1.39 -5.00 10.82
C HIS A 565 1.00 -5.33 9.37
N ILE A 566 0.00 -6.19 9.13
CA ILE A 566 -0.51 -6.43 7.77
C ILE A 566 -1.15 -5.16 7.21
N ILE A 567 -1.97 -4.46 8.00
CA ILE A 567 -2.64 -3.24 7.55
C ILE A 567 -1.60 -2.13 7.31
N GLY A 568 -0.69 -1.90 8.26
CA GLY A 568 0.38 -0.89 8.13
C GLY A 568 1.40 -1.21 7.02
N MET A 569 1.54 -2.48 6.61
CA MET A 569 2.29 -2.85 5.41
C MET A 569 1.66 -2.28 4.14
N PHE A 570 0.32 -2.20 4.05
CA PHE A 570 -0.30 -1.56 2.88
C PHE A 570 -0.07 -0.05 2.89
N GLU A 571 -0.27 0.64 4.02
CA GLU A 571 -0.01 2.10 4.10
C GLU A 571 1.42 2.45 3.68
N LEU A 572 2.42 1.72 4.21
CA LEU A 572 3.85 2.04 4.02
C LEU A 572 4.47 1.51 2.71
N ASN A 573 3.70 0.81 1.87
CA ASN A 573 4.20 0.23 0.61
C ASN A 573 3.20 0.40 -0.55
N ASN A 574 2.11 1.16 -0.38
CA ASN A 574 1.09 1.30 -1.42
C ASN A 574 1.68 1.97 -2.66
N LEU A 575 1.32 1.43 -3.82
CA LEU A 575 1.31 2.16 -5.08
C LEU A 575 -0.11 2.02 -5.61
N ASP A 576 -0.74 3.13 -5.98
CA ASP A 576 -2.13 3.13 -6.40
C ASP A 576 -2.34 2.21 -7.60
N LEU A 577 -3.27 1.28 -7.45
CA LEU A 577 -3.67 0.39 -8.54
C LEU A 577 -4.59 1.20 -9.46
N VAL A 578 -4.02 1.66 -10.57
CA VAL A 578 -4.73 2.41 -11.61
C VAL A 578 -4.73 1.61 -12.92
N VAL A 579 -5.92 1.44 -13.52
CA VAL A 579 -6.08 0.92 -14.89
C VAL A 579 -6.99 1.87 -15.67
N ALA A 580 -6.52 2.39 -16.79
CA ALA A 580 -7.24 3.36 -17.62
C ALA A 580 -8.57 2.78 -18.16
N SER A 581 -9.57 3.65 -18.35
CA SER A 581 -10.92 3.25 -18.76
C SER A 581 -11.00 3.05 -20.28
N PRO A 582 -11.40 1.87 -20.79
CA PRO A 582 -11.60 1.67 -22.23
C PRO A 582 -12.79 2.47 -22.77
N VAL A 583 -13.61 3.07 -21.90
CA VAL A 583 -14.68 4.01 -22.28
C VAL A 583 -14.09 5.37 -22.70
N GLU A 584 -12.94 5.77 -22.14
CA GLU A 584 -12.21 6.97 -22.56
C GLU A 584 -11.64 6.77 -23.97
N ASP A 585 -10.86 5.70 -24.18
CA ASP A 585 -10.31 5.32 -25.50
C ASP A 585 -11.42 5.26 -26.57
N TYR A 586 -12.58 4.71 -26.21
CA TYR A 586 -13.74 4.61 -27.10
C TYR A 586 -14.28 5.98 -27.51
N PHE A 587 -14.52 6.89 -26.56
CA PHE A 587 -15.06 8.22 -26.88
C PHE A 587 -14.05 9.11 -27.60
N ILE A 588 -12.74 9.01 -27.29
CA ILE A 588 -11.66 9.66 -28.06
C ILE A 588 -11.70 9.18 -29.51
N TYR A 589 -11.77 7.87 -29.73
CA TYR A 589 -11.85 7.31 -31.09
C TYR A 589 -13.11 7.77 -31.86
N ILE A 590 -14.24 7.98 -31.20
CA ILE A 590 -15.43 8.57 -31.84
C ILE A 590 -15.20 10.05 -32.20
N ASP A 591 -14.47 10.81 -31.38
CA ASP A 591 -14.15 12.20 -31.66
C ASP A 591 -13.13 12.36 -32.81
N ASP A 592 -12.18 11.43 -32.94
CA ASP A 592 -11.18 11.38 -34.02
C ASP A 592 -11.73 10.90 -35.39
N LEU A 593 -13.00 10.45 -35.46
CA LEU A 593 -13.59 9.98 -36.72
C LEU A 593 -13.67 11.10 -37.78
N PRO A 594 -13.46 10.78 -39.08
CA PRO A 594 -13.71 11.73 -40.15
C PRO A 594 -15.22 11.95 -40.35
N ASN A 595 -15.60 13.13 -40.82
CA ASN A 595 -16.97 13.37 -41.28
C ASN A 595 -17.23 12.63 -42.62
N PRO A 596 -18.42 12.02 -42.84
CA PRO A 596 -19.63 12.08 -42.00
C PRO A 596 -19.70 11.05 -40.87
N GLN A 597 -18.77 10.09 -40.80
CA GLN A 597 -18.82 8.94 -39.89
C GLN A 597 -18.88 9.34 -38.41
N LYS A 598 -18.14 10.39 -38.02
CA LYS A 598 -18.22 11.01 -36.69
C LYS A 598 -19.66 11.38 -36.33
N LYS A 599 -20.29 12.23 -37.15
CA LYS A 599 -21.65 12.71 -36.93
C LYS A 599 -22.68 11.58 -36.89
N GLU A 600 -22.51 10.54 -37.71
CA GLU A 600 -23.38 9.36 -37.69
C GLU A 600 -23.26 8.58 -36.38
N ALA A 601 -22.06 8.45 -35.82
CA ALA A 601 -21.83 7.84 -34.51
C ALA A 601 -22.31 8.73 -33.35
N GLU A 602 -21.96 10.02 -33.34
CA GLU A 602 -22.35 10.99 -32.32
C GLU A 602 -23.88 11.06 -32.14
N ASN A 603 -24.67 10.99 -33.21
CA ASN A 603 -26.13 10.91 -33.14
C ASN A 603 -26.66 9.78 -32.23
N ILE A 604 -25.86 8.72 -32.01
CA ILE A 604 -26.19 7.55 -31.18
C ILE A 604 -25.44 7.61 -29.85
N THR A 605 -24.15 7.98 -29.85
CA THR A 605 -23.28 7.90 -28.67
C THR A 605 -23.38 9.12 -27.75
N ARG A 606 -23.65 10.32 -28.31
CA ARG A 606 -23.63 11.58 -27.56
C ARG A 606 -24.61 11.62 -26.38
N PRO A 607 -25.86 11.13 -26.47
CA PRO A 607 -26.77 11.06 -25.32
C PRO A 607 -26.25 10.22 -24.16
N TYR A 608 -25.34 9.27 -24.40
CA TYR A 608 -24.70 8.48 -23.35
C TYR A 608 -23.49 9.21 -22.74
N LEU A 609 -22.68 9.89 -23.56
CA LEU A 609 -21.60 10.75 -23.07
C LEU A 609 -22.14 11.89 -22.19
N ASP A 610 -23.15 12.61 -22.69
CA ASP A 610 -23.79 13.72 -21.96
C ASP A 610 -24.46 13.27 -20.65
N ALA A 611 -24.86 11.99 -20.54
CA ALA A 611 -25.45 11.41 -19.34
C ALA A 611 -24.42 10.82 -18.35
N LEU A 612 -23.24 10.42 -18.82
CA LEU A 612 -22.10 10.12 -17.97
C LEU A 612 -21.57 11.41 -17.34
N GLY A 613 -21.40 12.45 -18.16
CA GLY A 613 -20.72 13.69 -17.78
C GLY A 613 -19.21 13.49 -17.73
N GLU A 614 -18.54 14.25 -16.87
CA GLU A 614 -17.08 14.15 -16.64
C GLU A 614 -16.68 12.75 -16.17
N ASP A 615 -17.57 12.01 -15.50
CA ASP A 615 -17.32 10.66 -15.00
C ASP A 615 -17.01 9.58 -16.07
N TYR A 616 -17.06 9.89 -17.38
CA TYR A 616 -16.93 8.89 -18.45
C TYR A 616 -15.56 8.17 -18.48
N SER A 617 -14.49 8.87 -18.09
CA SER A 617 -13.11 8.36 -18.11
C SER A 617 -12.63 7.76 -16.79
N VAL A 618 -13.50 7.68 -15.75
CA VAL A 618 -13.14 7.14 -14.42
C VAL A 618 -12.43 5.79 -14.56
N CYS A 619 -11.18 5.77 -14.11
CA CYS A 619 -10.29 4.62 -14.17
C CYS A 619 -10.63 3.59 -13.07
N CYS A 620 -10.16 2.35 -13.21
CA CYS A 620 -10.24 1.39 -12.11
C CYS A 620 -9.21 1.76 -11.06
N GLU A 621 -9.67 1.97 -9.82
CA GLU A 621 -8.86 2.40 -8.68
C GLU A 621 -8.84 1.33 -7.57
N GLY A 622 -7.71 1.20 -6.90
CA GLY A 622 -7.54 0.22 -5.84
C GLY A 622 -6.21 0.36 -5.10
N THR A 623 -6.03 -0.50 -4.10
CA THR A 623 -4.82 -0.58 -3.27
C THR A 623 -4.17 -1.94 -3.47
N ALA A 624 -2.85 -1.98 -3.62
CA ALA A 624 -2.10 -3.20 -3.94
C ALA A 624 -0.67 -3.19 -3.38
N PHE A 625 -0.09 -4.38 -3.27
CA PHE A 625 1.29 -4.59 -2.81
C PHE A 625 2.12 -5.27 -3.90
N TYR A 626 3.26 -4.66 -4.24
CA TYR A 626 4.12 -5.01 -5.38
C TYR A 626 5.53 -5.36 -4.90
N PRO A 627 5.83 -6.65 -4.63
CA PRO A 627 7.06 -7.12 -3.98
C PRO A 627 8.41 -6.53 -4.43
N LEU A 628 8.57 -6.15 -5.70
CA LEU A 628 9.81 -5.58 -6.24
C LEU A 628 9.77 -4.04 -6.29
N GLN A 629 8.61 -3.44 -6.60
CA GLN A 629 8.44 -1.99 -6.53
C GLN A 629 8.53 -1.47 -5.10
N SER A 630 8.00 -2.20 -4.11
CA SER A 630 8.11 -1.90 -2.66
C SER A 630 9.53 -2.16 -2.08
N CYS A 631 10.54 -2.15 -2.95
CA CYS A 631 11.97 -2.12 -2.63
C CYS A 631 12.71 -0.98 -3.38
N MET A 632 12.02 -0.13 -4.16
CA MET A 632 12.58 1.06 -4.80
C MET A 632 12.54 2.22 -3.82
N ASN A 633 13.70 2.82 -3.52
CA ASN A 633 13.78 3.92 -2.55
C ASN A 633 13.32 5.26 -3.12
N HIS A 634 13.07 6.20 -2.21
CA HIS A 634 12.62 7.55 -2.54
C HIS A 634 13.75 8.48 -3.02
N SER A 635 13.46 9.33 -4.01
CA SER A 635 14.23 10.54 -4.32
C SER A 635 13.31 11.68 -4.76
N CYS A 636 13.61 12.93 -4.36
CA CYS A 636 12.95 14.14 -4.90
C CYS A 636 13.56 14.61 -6.24
N CYS A 637 14.47 13.81 -6.79
CA CYS A 637 14.95 13.82 -8.17
C CYS A 637 15.06 12.34 -8.61
N PRO A 638 13.95 11.66 -8.93
CA PRO A 638 13.92 10.25 -9.23
C PRO A 638 14.59 9.93 -10.57
N ASN A 639 14.90 8.65 -10.80
CA ASN A 639 15.34 8.15 -12.10
C ASN A 639 14.34 7.19 -12.76
N ALA A 640 13.29 6.81 -12.03
CA ALA A 640 12.15 6.06 -12.55
C ALA A 640 10.82 6.62 -12.02
N LYS A 641 9.71 6.30 -12.70
CA LYS A 641 8.34 6.59 -12.23
C LYS A 641 7.40 5.43 -12.50
N ALA A 642 6.35 5.33 -11.69
CA ALA A 642 5.20 4.49 -12.02
C ALA A 642 4.40 5.15 -13.16
N PHE A 643 4.18 4.45 -14.26
CA PHE A 643 3.47 4.99 -15.42
C PHE A 643 2.78 3.88 -16.23
N LYS A 644 1.50 4.09 -16.57
CA LYS A 644 0.70 3.20 -17.42
C LYS A 644 0.90 3.54 -18.89
N ARG A 645 1.47 2.62 -19.66
CA ARG A 645 1.57 2.70 -21.12
C ARG A 645 0.30 2.11 -21.75
N GLU A 646 0.05 2.39 -23.03
CA GLU A 646 -1.23 2.08 -23.70
C GLU A 646 -1.51 0.58 -23.85
N GLU A 647 -0.47 -0.27 -23.77
CA GLU A 647 -0.61 -1.72 -23.70
C GLU A 647 -0.85 -2.28 -22.28
N ASP A 648 -0.66 -1.50 -21.21
CA ASP A 648 -0.65 -1.98 -19.82
C ASP A 648 -2.04 -2.03 -19.18
N ARG A 649 -2.94 -2.79 -19.82
CA ARG A 649 -4.37 -2.93 -19.53
C ARG A 649 -4.71 -3.78 -18.29
N ASP A 650 -3.79 -3.93 -17.35
CA ASP A 650 -3.94 -4.69 -16.11
C ASP A 650 -3.33 -3.97 -14.90
N GLY A 651 -3.66 -4.38 -13.69
CA GLY A 651 -3.23 -3.74 -12.44
C GLY A 651 -1.77 -3.99 -12.02
N GLN A 652 -0.88 -4.41 -12.92
CA GLN A 652 0.54 -4.61 -12.59
C GLN A 652 1.28 -3.26 -12.48
N ALA A 653 2.14 -3.09 -11.47
CA ALA A 653 2.95 -1.88 -11.35
C ALA A 653 3.91 -1.81 -12.55
N THR A 654 3.90 -0.70 -13.27
CA THR A 654 4.70 -0.51 -14.48
C THR A 654 5.64 0.66 -14.22
N ILE A 655 6.94 0.38 -14.19
CA ILE A 655 7.99 1.34 -13.84
C ILE A 655 8.81 1.61 -15.10
N ILE A 656 8.89 2.88 -15.49
CA ILE A 656 9.71 3.35 -16.62
C ILE A 656 10.79 4.32 -16.13
N ALA A 657 11.88 4.42 -16.87
CA ALA A 657 12.91 5.43 -16.66
C ALA A 657 12.38 6.85 -16.96
N VAL A 658 12.80 7.86 -16.19
CA VAL A 658 12.53 9.30 -16.47
C VAL A 658 13.76 10.06 -16.99
N ARG A 659 14.89 9.37 -17.04
CA ARG A 659 16.18 9.75 -17.62
C ARG A 659 17.01 8.48 -17.80
N PRO A 660 18.14 8.50 -18.53
CA PRO A 660 19.04 7.34 -18.56
C PRO A 660 19.48 6.90 -17.14
N VAL A 661 19.53 5.59 -16.94
CA VAL A 661 19.93 4.92 -15.68
C VAL A 661 21.10 4.00 -15.96
N CYS A 662 22.23 4.23 -15.28
CA CYS A 662 23.45 3.45 -15.50
C CYS A 662 23.39 2.08 -14.80
N LYS A 663 24.06 1.06 -15.35
CA LYS A 663 24.28 -0.22 -14.67
C LYS A 663 24.97 0.01 -13.30
N ARG A 664 24.37 -0.55 -12.24
CA ARG A 664 24.65 -0.40 -10.80
C ARG A 664 24.16 0.90 -10.15
N GLU A 665 23.48 1.79 -10.87
CA GLU A 665 22.73 2.88 -10.25
C GLU A 665 21.54 2.32 -9.44
N GLU A 666 21.20 2.97 -8.32
CA GLU A 666 20.00 2.64 -7.55
C GLU A 666 18.77 3.18 -8.28
N ILE A 667 17.73 2.36 -8.44
CA ILE A 667 16.49 2.74 -9.11
C ILE A 667 15.54 3.31 -8.05
N ASN A 668 15.24 4.59 -8.20
CA ASN A 668 14.53 5.40 -7.22
C ASN A 668 13.36 6.15 -7.87
N ILE A 669 12.27 6.24 -7.11
CA ILE A 669 10.98 6.82 -7.50
C ILE A 669 10.60 7.94 -6.53
N SER A 670 9.68 8.84 -6.89
CA SER A 670 9.04 9.67 -5.86
C SER A 670 7.94 8.88 -5.13
N TYR A 671 7.70 9.24 -3.87
CA TYR A 671 6.59 8.76 -3.03
C TYR A 671 5.52 9.85 -2.80
N ILE A 672 5.80 11.06 -3.28
CA ILE A 672 5.12 12.32 -2.99
C ILE A 672 5.11 13.19 -4.25
N ASP A 673 4.41 14.33 -4.22
CA ASP A 673 4.62 15.36 -5.23
C ASP A 673 6.01 15.99 -5.06
N GLU A 674 6.74 16.11 -6.17
CA GLU A 674 8.11 16.61 -6.24
C GLU A 674 8.17 18.13 -6.38
N ASP A 675 7.11 18.77 -6.86
CA ASP A 675 7.05 20.23 -7.06
C ASP A 675 6.83 20.98 -5.72
N LEU A 676 6.54 20.27 -4.63
CA LEU A 676 6.35 20.83 -3.29
C LEU A 676 7.65 21.42 -2.69
N PRO A 677 7.55 22.44 -1.82
CA PRO A 677 8.68 23.00 -1.06
C PRO A 677 9.41 21.98 -0.17
N PHE A 678 10.68 22.23 0.12
CA PHE A 678 11.54 21.37 0.95
C PHE A 678 10.88 20.90 2.26
N GLU A 679 10.31 21.82 3.03
CA GLU A 679 9.73 21.52 4.34
C GLU A 679 8.52 20.59 4.22
N GLU A 680 7.65 20.82 3.23
CA GLU A 680 6.48 19.98 2.94
C GLU A 680 6.91 18.58 2.46
N ARG A 681 7.91 18.49 1.58
CA ARG A 681 8.48 17.19 1.16
C ARG A 681 9.06 16.42 2.33
N GLN A 682 9.77 17.07 3.25
CA GLN A 682 10.32 16.40 4.44
C GLN A 682 9.22 16.00 5.43
N ALA A 683 8.15 16.78 5.57
CA ALA A 683 7.00 16.44 6.41
C ALA A 683 6.26 15.19 5.90
N LEU A 684 5.91 15.15 4.61
CA LEU A 684 5.23 14.00 4.00
C LEU A 684 6.08 12.71 4.05
N LEU A 685 7.41 12.81 4.03
CA LEU A 685 8.31 11.66 4.12
C LEU A 685 8.56 11.19 5.57
N ALA A 686 8.22 12.01 6.57
CA ALA A 686 8.31 11.64 7.98
C ALA A 686 7.31 10.52 8.36
N ASP A 687 6.14 10.45 7.72
CA ASP A 687 5.18 9.35 7.88
C ASP A 687 5.78 7.99 7.47
N TYR A 688 6.57 7.98 6.39
CA TYR A 688 7.38 6.83 5.96
C TYR A 688 8.56 6.53 6.90
N GLY A 689 8.81 7.34 7.93
CA GLY A 689 9.78 7.08 9.00
C GLY A 689 11.24 7.46 8.69
N PHE A 690 11.48 8.32 7.69
CA PHE A 690 12.81 8.79 7.32
C PHE A 690 12.85 10.30 7.00
N ARG A 691 14.07 10.85 6.85
CA ARG A 691 14.31 12.22 6.36
C ARG A 691 15.08 12.10 5.05
N CYS A 692 14.61 12.76 3.99
CA CYS A 692 15.22 12.66 2.67
C CYS A 692 16.57 13.38 2.63
N ARG A 693 17.60 12.70 2.09
CA ARG A 693 18.94 13.24 1.84
C ARG A 693 19.36 13.09 0.36
N CYS A 694 18.39 13.12 -0.56
CA CYS A 694 18.69 13.17 -2.00
C CYS A 694 19.41 14.50 -2.35
N PRO A 695 20.14 14.61 -3.48
CA PRO A 695 20.95 15.78 -3.81
C PRO A 695 20.21 17.12 -3.70
N ARG A 696 18.99 17.21 -4.24
CA ARG A 696 18.12 18.39 -4.16
C ARG A 696 17.73 18.73 -2.71
N CYS A 697 17.47 17.75 -1.87
CA CYS A 697 17.21 17.99 -0.44
C CYS A 697 18.46 18.37 0.35
N LEU A 698 19.68 18.13 -0.16
CA LEU A 698 20.93 18.61 0.46
C LEU A 698 21.32 20.02 -0.06
N GLU A 699 20.78 20.44 -1.20
CA GLU A 699 20.93 21.78 -1.77
C GLU A 699 19.86 22.77 -1.26
N GLU A 700 18.64 22.27 -0.99
CA GLU A 700 17.54 23.04 -0.39
C GLU A 700 17.53 23.03 1.16
N GLU A 701 18.52 22.42 1.83
CA GLU A 701 18.58 22.38 3.30
C GLU A 701 19.08 23.74 3.89
N PRO A 702 18.31 24.41 4.78
CA PRO A 702 18.63 25.76 5.31
C PRO A 702 19.83 25.88 6.28
#